data_AF-A0A0F9MP06-F1
#
_entry.id   AF-A0A0F9MP06-F1
#
_cell.length_a   1.000
_cell.length_b   1.000
_cell.length_c   1.000
_cell.angle_alpha   90.00
_cell.angle_beta   90.00
_cell.angle_gamma   90.00
#
_symmetry.space_group_name_H-M   'P 1'
#
loop_
_entity.id
_entity.type
_entity.pdbx_description
1 polymer ?
#
loop_
_entity_poly.entity_id
_entity_poly.type
_entity_poly.pdbx_seq_one_letter_code
_entity_poly.pdbx_strand_id
1 'polypeptide(L)'
;MFKTIFIIILLISKLAFAGVAEDISNLKPGEWYEIPNTHLSDIAYDWSPNPVPGSNQGFPGIMGGYSGGAFDTNGNRLLIWGGGHSAYGGNEIYAFDFDDLKWHRLTDPTSYDIIMEWYNSGGASSSETGLFSDGKPITRHTYDMIIYRKDINAFCYIGTRDYFQPGGGGYDNVFGCFNFNTSQWKFNFSRPPIVTRKSVMVDSSNDHIWTYEPENIRTLFEYDPSLDKWIQRSVKIYHNYTLADSVIDPIRKKLVVIGPGYYMVFDISEEAIQNDPNNYAPLVYDYREDRSFPGNVGPDPIPNGDTALLDAKYITLSYDSVEGQIIGWLGGNSVYALDLDNHILTKHTSNTVGPAFQTRNDGTYGRWRYVPSENVFVVVTSVNKNVFVYRPPLRSNASLAVEDNGPKYPDEPIITFNAYYKDTSTIQHIAEATCVIEFEGFSDQMNESDKYLYSRSFIDSGVYNYIVTCSKANYDTLSITKDAIIKSFPINDGIIRVGPTRVLTTVREAAAIVKDNDIVEIDAYLYPGDVATWYANNITIRGVKEVGGVGTRPHLKADGKNAGRMGIWVIKGNNYVVENIEFSGAWVTDGNGAGIRLLGDGLTVRYSYFHDNQNGIMTSKVGGGTVLVEYSEFNHNWREGYNNHNLYISRNDKFIFQYNYVHHAVGGHNIKSRAHENYILYNRIMDGADGSSSRAIDISEGGLTYIIGNVIQKGPNAQNREFIGYGLEIYEARPVMEVYISGNTFVNDHSVGRFFRVGDTTTIAKITNNLLVGPGTVLQGPGELTNNIQTDDPGFIDRDNFDYRLLSSSIAIDGGVDPGSAYEYDLTPKFHYVHPAGKEARNIIGNIDVGAYEYLSEGNVLLPPVNLYIKEN
;
A
#
# COMPACT_ATOMS: atom_id res chain seq x y z
N MET A 1 -57.10 -5.86 -33.32
CA MET A 1 -57.30 -6.40 -31.96
C MET A 1 -56.19 -7.36 -31.53
N PHE A 2 -55.88 -8.42 -32.29
CA PHE A 2 -54.86 -9.40 -31.89
C PHE A 2 -53.42 -8.86 -31.73
N LYS A 3 -52.95 -7.95 -32.59
CA LYS A 3 -51.61 -7.32 -32.44
C LYS A 3 -51.47 -6.40 -31.22
N THR A 4 -52.56 -5.72 -30.83
CA THR A 4 -52.56 -4.80 -29.69
C THR A 4 -52.58 -5.56 -28.36
N ILE A 5 -53.28 -6.69 -28.29
CA ILE A 5 -53.29 -7.58 -27.12
C ILE A 5 -51.92 -8.25 -26.95
N PHE A 6 -51.27 -8.66 -28.03
CA PHE A 6 -49.91 -9.25 -27.98
C PHE A 6 -48.85 -8.26 -27.45
N ILE A 7 -48.92 -6.98 -27.85
CA ILE A 7 -48.00 -5.94 -27.38
C ILE A 7 -48.23 -5.61 -25.90
N ILE A 8 -49.49 -5.59 -25.42
CA ILE A 8 -49.81 -5.36 -24.01
C ILE A 8 -49.34 -6.53 -23.13
N ILE A 9 -49.51 -7.78 -23.58
CA ILE A 9 -49.02 -8.97 -22.86
C ILE A 9 -47.49 -8.99 -22.80
N LEU A 10 -46.79 -8.61 -23.88
CA LEU A 10 -45.32 -8.49 -23.89
C LEU A 10 -44.78 -7.34 -23.02
N LEU A 11 -45.52 -6.24 -22.87
CA LEU A 11 -45.14 -5.17 -21.95
C LEU A 11 -45.34 -5.57 -20.49
N ILE A 12 -46.46 -6.24 -20.16
CA ILE A 12 -46.75 -6.71 -18.80
C ILE A 12 -45.73 -7.78 -18.36
N SER A 13 -45.32 -8.69 -19.24
CA SER A 13 -44.31 -9.70 -18.91
C SER A 13 -42.89 -9.12 -18.75
N LYS A 14 -42.52 -8.09 -19.53
CA LYS A 14 -41.25 -7.36 -19.33
C LYS A 14 -41.23 -6.53 -18.05
N LEU A 15 -42.36 -5.92 -17.67
CA LEU A 15 -42.50 -5.17 -16.41
C LEU A 15 -42.44 -6.09 -15.18
N ALA A 16 -43.07 -7.28 -15.25
CA ALA A 16 -42.99 -8.28 -14.18
C ALA A 16 -41.58 -8.85 -14.02
N PHE A 17 -40.86 -9.11 -15.14
CA PHE A 17 -39.46 -9.54 -15.11
C PHE A 17 -38.55 -8.50 -14.45
N ALA A 18 -38.70 -7.22 -14.82
CA ALA A 18 -37.92 -6.14 -14.22
C ALA A 18 -38.12 -6.05 -12.70
N GLY A 19 -39.36 -6.23 -12.22
CA GLY A 19 -39.67 -6.24 -10.79
C GLY A 19 -39.01 -7.39 -10.03
N VAL A 20 -39.01 -8.61 -10.58
CA VAL A 20 -38.38 -9.77 -9.92
C VAL A 20 -36.84 -9.64 -9.90
N ALA A 21 -36.24 -9.17 -10.99
CA ALA A 21 -34.79 -8.91 -11.01
C ALA A 21 -34.41 -7.79 -10.01
N GLU A 22 -35.23 -6.74 -9.92
CA GLU A 22 -35.08 -5.68 -8.92
C GLU A 22 -35.20 -6.23 -7.49
N ASP A 23 -36.17 -7.11 -7.23
CA ASP A 23 -36.33 -7.76 -5.92
C ASP A 23 -35.10 -8.60 -5.53
N ILE A 24 -34.54 -9.38 -6.46
CA ILE A 24 -33.30 -10.14 -6.22
C ILE A 24 -32.14 -9.19 -5.93
N SER A 25 -32.01 -8.10 -6.70
CA SER A 25 -30.95 -7.10 -6.47
C SER A 25 -31.08 -6.40 -5.11
N ASN A 26 -32.31 -6.21 -4.62
CA ASN A 26 -32.63 -5.54 -3.35
C ASN A 26 -32.72 -6.48 -2.14
N LEU A 27 -32.55 -7.80 -2.34
CA LEU A 27 -32.60 -8.80 -1.27
C LEU A 27 -31.57 -8.46 -0.18
N LYS A 28 -31.90 -8.48 1.10
CA LYS A 28 -30.89 -8.14 2.12
C LYS A 28 -30.01 -9.35 2.44
N PRO A 29 -28.76 -9.14 2.90
CA PRO A 29 -27.95 -10.22 3.43
C PRO A 29 -28.70 -11.00 4.51
N GLY A 30 -28.68 -12.32 4.39
CA GLY A 30 -29.40 -13.18 5.31
C GLY A 30 -30.86 -13.43 4.96
N GLU A 31 -31.38 -12.92 3.83
CA GLU A 31 -32.78 -13.08 3.43
C GLU A 31 -32.98 -14.07 2.26
N TRP A 32 -34.11 -14.78 2.29
CA TRP A 32 -34.62 -15.57 1.17
C TRP A 32 -35.60 -14.77 0.32
N TYR A 33 -35.60 -15.07 -0.98
CA TYR A 33 -36.63 -14.66 -1.92
C TYR A 33 -37.11 -15.87 -2.73
N GLU A 34 -38.43 -16.01 -2.87
CA GLU A 34 -39.07 -16.99 -3.74
C GLU A 34 -39.35 -16.34 -5.09
N ILE A 35 -38.75 -16.86 -6.16
CA ILE A 35 -38.97 -16.34 -7.52
C ILE A 35 -40.31 -16.91 -8.03
N PRO A 36 -41.36 -16.09 -8.16
CA PRO A 36 -42.70 -16.62 -8.41
C PRO A 36 -42.86 -17.18 -9.83
N ASN A 37 -43.68 -18.23 -9.98
CA ASN A 37 -44.02 -18.87 -11.26
C ASN A 37 -42.81 -19.50 -11.98
N THR A 38 -41.94 -20.15 -11.23
CA THR A 38 -40.73 -20.79 -11.73
C THR A 38 -40.75 -22.29 -11.50
N HIS A 39 -41.88 -22.94 -11.82
CA HIS A 39 -41.98 -24.40 -11.74
C HIS A 39 -41.37 -25.03 -13.00
N LEU A 40 -40.44 -25.97 -12.82
CA LEU A 40 -39.87 -26.74 -13.94
C LEU A 40 -40.97 -27.54 -14.66
N SER A 41 -42.04 -27.93 -13.95
CA SER A 41 -43.22 -28.59 -14.53
C SER A 41 -43.88 -27.87 -15.69
N ASP A 42 -43.74 -26.56 -15.76
CA ASP A 42 -44.42 -25.76 -16.78
C ASP A 42 -43.77 -25.91 -18.17
N ILE A 43 -42.55 -26.47 -18.23
CA ILE A 43 -41.80 -26.71 -19.48
C ILE A 43 -41.42 -28.19 -19.68
N ALA A 44 -42.07 -29.08 -18.93
CA ALA A 44 -41.85 -30.52 -19.01
C ALA A 44 -41.92 -31.04 -20.47
N TYR A 45 -41.11 -32.05 -20.78
CA TYR A 45 -41.34 -32.80 -22.02
C TYR A 45 -42.71 -33.48 -21.99
N ASP A 46 -43.51 -33.24 -23.03
CA ASP A 46 -44.82 -33.85 -23.18
C ASP A 46 -44.67 -35.26 -23.76
N TRP A 47 -44.88 -36.27 -22.91
CA TRP A 47 -44.84 -37.68 -23.29
C TRP A 47 -46.14 -38.16 -23.97
N SER A 48 -47.18 -37.32 -24.03
CA SER A 48 -48.49 -37.66 -24.60
C SER A 48 -48.38 -38.23 -26.03
N PRO A 49 -49.14 -39.31 -26.34
CA PRO A 49 -50.20 -39.93 -25.54
C PRO A 49 -49.69 -40.98 -24.52
N ASN A 50 -48.39 -41.21 -24.44
CA ASN A 50 -47.81 -42.24 -23.58
C ASN A 50 -47.47 -41.67 -22.19
N PRO A 51 -47.55 -42.48 -21.12
CA PRO A 51 -46.99 -42.09 -19.83
C PRO A 51 -45.46 -42.00 -19.92
N VAL A 52 -44.83 -41.35 -18.94
CA VAL A 52 -43.37 -41.35 -18.83
C VAL A 52 -42.85 -42.80 -18.85
N PRO A 53 -41.95 -43.17 -19.79
CA PRO A 53 -41.58 -44.56 -20.01
C PRO A 53 -41.03 -45.23 -18.74
N GLY A 54 -41.62 -46.38 -18.36
CA GLY A 54 -41.20 -47.26 -17.25
C GLY A 54 -41.01 -46.58 -15.88
N SER A 55 -41.61 -45.40 -15.67
CA SER A 55 -41.40 -44.55 -14.51
C SER A 55 -42.50 -44.71 -13.46
N ASN A 56 -42.11 -44.77 -12.18
CA ASN A 56 -43.03 -44.82 -11.04
C ASN A 56 -43.28 -43.46 -10.37
N GLN A 57 -42.44 -42.44 -10.64
CA GLN A 57 -42.63 -41.08 -10.12
C GLN A 57 -43.12 -40.09 -11.17
N GLY A 58 -43.07 -40.46 -12.45
CA GLY A 58 -43.33 -39.56 -13.57
C GLY A 58 -42.36 -38.37 -13.56
N PHE A 59 -42.84 -37.23 -14.05
CA PHE A 59 -42.08 -36.00 -14.15
C PHE A 59 -41.43 -35.51 -12.83
N PRO A 60 -42.08 -35.60 -11.65
CA PRO A 60 -41.43 -35.36 -10.35
C PRO A 60 -40.10 -36.10 -10.13
N GLY A 61 -39.89 -37.24 -10.79
CA GLY A 61 -38.67 -38.04 -10.69
C GLY A 61 -37.41 -37.36 -11.23
N ILE A 62 -37.52 -36.30 -12.05
CA ILE A 62 -36.36 -35.52 -12.51
C ILE A 62 -35.57 -34.97 -11.33
N MET A 63 -36.24 -34.54 -10.26
CA MET A 63 -35.58 -34.07 -9.03
C MET A 63 -35.72 -35.05 -7.87
N GLY A 64 -36.88 -35.72 -7.75
CA GLY A 64 -37.20 -36.68 -6.68
C GLY A 64 -36.46 -38.02 -6.77
N GLY A 65 -35.84 -38.32 -7.92
CA GLY A 65 -34.95 -39.46 -8.12
C GLY A 65 -33.53 -39.21 -7.64
N TYR A 66 -33.33 -38.62 -6.45
CA TYR A 66 -32.00 -38.29 -5.91
C TYR A 66 -31.11 -37.50 -6.89
N SER A 67 -31.71 -36.66 -7.72
CA SER A 67 -30.97 -35.95 -8.75
C SER A 67 -30.31 -34.70 -8.19
N GLY A 68 -29.21 -34.29 -8.80
CA GLY A 68 -28.48 -33.09 -8.40
C GLY A 68 -28.66 -31.88 -9.30
N GLY A 69 -27.75 -30.94 -9.12
CA GLY A 69 -27.60 -29.76 -9.97
C GLY A 69 -26.14 -29.30 -10.09
N ALA A 70 -25.89 -28.48 -11.11
CA ALA A 70 -24.62 -27.80 -11.30
C ALA A 70 -24.88 -26.38 -11.81
N PHE A 71 -24.05 -25.41 -11.44
CA PHE A 71 -24.22 -24.04 -11.91
C PHE A 71 -23.30 -23.77 -13.10
N ASP A 72 -23.90 -23.47 -14.26
CA ASP A 72 -23.20 -23.03 -15.46
C ASP A 72 -22.88 -21.53 -15.34
N THR A 73 -21.64 -21.24 -14.98
CA THR A 73 -21.17 -19.86 -14.79
C THR A 73 -21.01 -19.09 -16.10
N ASN A 74 -20.94 -19.75 -17.26
CA ASN A 74 -20.84 -19.04 -18.55
C ASN A 74 -22.22 -18.66 -19.07
N GLY A 75 -23.20 -19.55 -18.92
CA GLY A 75 -24.59 -19.33 -19.31
C GLY A 75 -25.48 -18.77 -18.20
N ASN A 76 -24.91 -18.37 -17.06
CA ASN A 76 -25.63 -17.80 -15.90
C ASN A 76 -26.87 -18.61 -15.47
N ARG A 77 -26.74 -19.93 -15.34
CA ARG A 77 -27.92 -20.80 -15.19
C ARG A 77 -27.69 -22.04 -14.32
N LEU A 78 -28.70 -22.40 -13.53
CA LEU A 78 -28.71 -23.63 -12.74
C LEU A 78 -29.15 -24.80 -13.63
N LEU A 79 -28.26 -25.77 -13.84
CA LEU A 79 -28.51 -26.98 -14.61
C LEU A 79 -29.06 -28.09 -13.72
N ILE A 80 -30.07 -28.78 -14.22
CA ILE A 80 -30.72 -29.94 -13.58
C ILE A 80 -30.70 -31.11 -14.55
N TRP A 81 -30.20 -32.24 -14.08
CA TRP A 81 -30.22 -33.49 -14.83
C TRP A 81 -30.21 -34.68 -13.86
N GLY A 82 -30.97 -35.70 -14.22
CA GLY A 82 -31.09 -36.91 -13.44
C GLY A 82 -32.47 -37.52 -13.60
N GLY A 83 -32.82 -38.38 -12.65
CA GLY A 83 -33.90 -39.35 -12.80
C GLY A 83 -33.30 -40.72 -12.56
N GLY A 84 -33.66 -41.71 -13.34
CA GLY A 84 -33.08 -43.05 -13.21
C GLY A 84 -33.77 -43.94 -12.19
N HIS A 85 -33.15 -45.07 -11.91
CA HIS A 85 -33.74 -46.20 -11.20
C HIS A 85 -35.12 -46.53 -11.80
N SER A 86 -36.18 -46.39 -11.00
CA SER A 86 -37.56 -46.45 -11.46
C SER A 86 -38.22 -45.07 -11.50
N ALA A 87 -37.52 -44.00 -11.11
CA ALA A 87 -38.09 -42.68 -10.87
C ALA A 87 -38.49 -41.96 -12.17
N TYR A 88 -37.58 -41.81 -13.13
CA TYR A 88 -37.82 -41.11 -14.40
C TYR A 88 -36.90 -41.68 -15.48
N GLY A 89 -37.41 -41.87 -16.71
CA GLY A 89 -36.66 -42.50 -17.82
C GLY A 89 -36.05 -41.53 -18.83
N GLY A 90 -36.48 -40.25 -18.82
CA GLY A 90 -35.95 -39.21 -19.71
C GLY A 90 -34.59 -38.67 -19.26
N ASN A 91 -33.82 -38.16 -20.21
CA ASN A 91 -32.43 -37.70 -20.03
C ASN A 91 -32.22 -36.24 -20.49
N GLU A 92 -33.27 -35.41 -20.40
CA GLU A 92 -33.23 -33.99 -20.74
C GLU A 92 -32.41 -33.19 -19.74
N ILE A 93 -31.62 -32.25 -20.25
CA ILE A 93 -30.94 -31.23 -19.43
C ILE A 93 -31.88 -30.03 -19.36
N TYR A 94 -32.27 -29.66 -18.14
CA TYR A 94 -33.04 -28.45 -17.88
C TYR A 94 -32.14 -27.38 -17.28
N ALA A 95 -32.45 -26.11 -17.52
CA ALA A 95 -31.72 -24.99 -16.97
C ALA A 95 -32.66 -23.90 -16.48
N PHE A 96 -32.44 -23.38 -15.27
CA PHE A 96 -33.05 -22.13 -14.83
C PHE A 96 -32.08 -20.98 -15.09
N ASP A 97 -32.44 -20.09 -16.01
CA ASP A 97 -31.59 -19.03 -16.52
C ASP A 97 -31.83 -17.73 -15.74
N PHE A 98 -30.76 -17.12 -15.23
CA PHE A 98 -30.86 -15.88 -14.45
C PHE A 98 -31.00 -14.63 -15.33
N ASP A 99 -30.70 -14.71 -16.63
CA ASP A 99 -30.85 -13.58 -17.55
C ASP A 99 -32.31 -13.33 -17.92
N ASP A 100 -33.17 -14.36 -17.86
CA ASP A 100 -34.61 -14.23 -18.13
C ASP A 100 -35.54 -14.81 -17.05
N LEU A 101 -34.95 -15.34 -15.96
CA LEU A 101 -35.60 -15.93 -14.78
C LEU A 101 -36.62 -17.02 -15.14
N LYS A 102 -36.29 -17.85 -16.14
CA LYS A 102 -37.15 -18.94 -16.63
C LYS A 102 -36.42 -20.27 -16.72
N TRP A 103 -37.23 -21.32 -16.71
CA TRP A 103 -36.79 -22.65 -17.07
C TRP A 103 -36.72 -22.82 -18.59
N HIS A 104 -35.64 -23.42 -19.05
CA HIS A 104 -35.40 -23.84 -20.43
C HIS A 104 -35.08 -25.34 -20.47
N ARG A 105 -35.58 -26.02 -21.49
CA ARG A 105 -35.17 -27.39 -21.81
C ARG A 105 -34.07 -27.33 -22.86
N LEU A 106 -32.84 -27.66 -22.48
CA LEU A 106 -31.66 -27.53 -23.34
C LEU A 106 -31.47 -28.72 -24.29
N THR A 107 -32.01 -29.88 -23.93
CA THR A 107 -31.96 -31.08 -24.79
C THR A 107 -33.31 -31.81 -24.78
N ASP A 108 -33.67 -32.39 -25.93
CA ASP A 108 -34.79 -33.33 -26.00
C ASP A 108 -34.37 -34.73 -25.54
N PRO A 109 -35.28 -35.51 -24.93
CA PRO A 109 -34.95 -36.82 -24.41
C PRO A 109 -34.63 -37.81 -25.53
N THR A 110 -34.09 -38.96 -25.16
CA THR A 110 -34.18 -40.19 -25.97
C THR A 110 -35.64 -40.52 -26.25
N SER A 111 -35.95 -41.05 -27.43
CA SER A 111 -37.33 -41.34 -27.82
C SER A 111 -37.95 -42.43 -26.94
N TYR A 112 -39.28 -42.37 -26.79
CA TYR A 112 -40.04 -43.33 -25.99
C TYR A 112 -39.73 -44.79 -26.36
N ASP A 113 -39.68 -45.10 -27.67
CA ASP A 113 -39.45 -46.45 -28.17
C ASP A 113 -38.08 -46.99 -27.77
N ILE A 114 -37.03 -46.17 -27.84
CA ILE A 114 -35.67 -46.56 -27.44
C ILE A 114 -35.59 -46.79 -25.93
N ILE A 115 -36.22 -45.94 -25.13
CA ILE A 115 -36.25 -46.12 -23.67
C ILE A 115 -37.01 -47.40 -23.31
N MET A 116 -38.13 -47.70 -23.96
CA MET A 116 -38.92 -48.91 -23.70
C MET A 116 -38.26 -50.18 -24.24
N GLU A 117 -37.54 -50.11 -25.36
CA GLU A 117 -36.71 -51.22 -25.85
C GLU A 117 -35.65 -51.59 -24.80
N TRP A 118 -34.92 -50.59 -24.30
CA TRP A 118 -33.97 -50.76 -23.21
C TRP A 118 -34.63 -51.35 -21.96
N TYR A 119 -35.73 -50.74 -21.50
CA TYR A 119 -36.44 -51.18 -20.30
C TYR A 119 -36.91 -52.63 -20.44
N ASN A 120 -37.59 -52.99 -21.53
CA ASN A 120 -38.11 -54.35 -21.73
C ASN A 120 -37.02 -55.42 -21.92
N SER A 121 -35.80 -55.02 -22.31
CA SER A 121 -34.63 -55.93 -22.38
C SER A 121 -34.12 -56.39 -21.00
N GLY A 122 -34.65 -55.83 -19.90
CA GLY A 122 -34.14 -56.07 -18.55
C GLY A 122 -32.82 -55.34 -18.26
N GLY A 123 -32.44 -54.35 -19.09
CA GLY A 123 -31.16 -53.65 -18.98
C GLY A 123 -29.95 -54.50 -19.38
N ALA A 124 -30.15 -55.56 -20.18
CA ALA A 124 -29.13 -56.56 -20.48
C ALA A 124 -28.19 -56.18 -21.64
N SER A 125 -28.58 -55.24 -22.52
CA SER A 125 -27.79 -54.89 -23.70
C SER A 125 -26.95 -53.63 -23.48
N SER A 126 -25.71 -53.75 -22.97
CA SER A 126 -24.69 -52.69 -22.71
C SER A 126 -24.61 -52.11 -21.30
N SER A 127 -24.74 -52.94 -20.26
CA SER A 127 -24.42 -52.58 -18.87
C SER A 127 -23.01 -51.99 -18.65
N GLU A 128 -22.10 -52.08 -19.62
CA GLU A 128 -20.76 -51.51 -19.55
C GLU A 128 -20.64 -50.05 -20.02
N THR A 129 -21.55 -49.55 -20.86
CA THR A 129 -21.39 -48.21 -21.48
C THR A 129 -22.31 -47.15 -20.88
N GLY A 130 -23.41 -47.53 -20.23
CA GLY A 130 -24.35 -46.58 -19.61
C GLY A 130 -25.08 -45.68 -20.61
N LEU A 131 -25.19 -46.07 -21.89
CA LEU A 131 -25.82 -45.30 -22.96
C LEU A 131 -27.03 -46.03 -23.55
N PHE A 132 -28.03 -45.28 -24.02
CA PHE A 132 -29.08 -45.80 -24.89
C PHE A 132 -28.54 -46.08 -26.30
N SER A 133 -29.32 -46.78 -27.13
CA SER A 133 -28.94 -47.11 -28.51
C SER A 133 -28.80 -45.89 -29.43
N ASP A 134 -29.36 -44.74 -29.05
CA ASP A 134 -29.14 -43.45 -29.73
C ASP A 134 -27.82 -42.76 -29.32
N GLY A 135 -27.03 -43.37 -28.43
CA GLY A 135 -25.77 -42.84 -27.93
C GLY A 135 -25.90 -41.78 -26.83
N LYS A 136 -27.12 -41.43 -26.41
CA LYS A 136 -27.35 -40.52 -25.28
C LYS A 136 -27.21 -41.28 -23.95
N PRO A 137 -26.84 -40.60 -22.84
CA PRO A 137 -26.70 -41.28 -21.57
C PRO A 137 -28.06 -41.74 -21.03
N ILE A 138 -28.08 -42.93 -20.44
CA ILE A 138 -29.24 -43.41 -19.68
C ILE A 138 -29.43 -42.48 -18.47
N THR A 139 -30.65 -42.10 -18.10
CA THR A 139 -30.84 -41.27 -16.90
C THR A 139 -30.60 -42.06 -15.61
N ARG A 140 -30.23 -41.38 -14.51
CA ARG A 140 -29.64 -42.00 -13.31
C ARG A 140 -29.76 -41.11 -12.08
N HIS A 141 -29.72 -41.74 -10.90
CA HIS A 141 -29.62 -40.98 -9.65
C HIS A 141 -28.25 -40.28 -9.61
N THR A 142 -28.25 -38.97 -9.83
CA THR A 142 -27.00 -38.22 -9.98
C THR A 142 -26.38 -37.87 -8.63
N TYR A 143 -27.18 -37.72 -7.56
CA TYR A 143 -26.71 -37.10 -6.33
C TYR A 143 -25.90 -35.82 -6.65
N ASP A 144 -24.96 -35.44 -5.81
CA ASP A 144 -24.01 -34.37 -6.12
C ASP A 144 -22.81 -34.97 -6.88
N MET A 145 -23.07 -35.62 -8.02
CA MET A 145 -22.05 -36.15 -8.94
C MET A 145 -22.14 -35.53 -10.34
N ILE A 146 -22.69 -34.32 -10.40
CA ILE A 146 -22.74 -33.52 -11.62
C ILE A 146 -22.08 -32.17 -11.40
N ILE A 147 -21.33 -31.74 -12.40
CA ILE A 147 -20.55 -30.50 -12.39
C ILE A 147 -20.74 -29.75 -13.69
N TYR A 148 -20.38 -28.48 -13.64
CA TYR A 148 -20.14 -27.69 -14.82
C TYR A 148 -18.63 -27.45 -14.97
N ARG A 149 -18.11 -27.68 -16.18
CA ARG A 149 -16.71 -27.50 -16.54
C ARG A 149 -16.58 -26.26 -17.42
N LYS A 150 -16.07 -25.18 -16.82
CA LYS A 150 -15.97 -23.86 -17.46
C LYS A 150 -14.99 -23.85 -18.63
N ASP A 151 -13.87 -24.54 -18.48
CA ASP A 151 -12.79 -24.66 -19.48
C ASP A 151 -13.24 -25.23 -20.82
N ILE A 152 -14.20 -26.17 -20.83
CA ILE A 152 -14.76 -26.77 -22.04
C ILE A 152 -16.21 -26.38 -22.31
N ASN A 153 -16.80 -25.49 -21.49
CA ASN A 153 -18.21 -25.10 -21.55
C ASN A 153 -19.16 -26.32 -21.61
N ALA A 154 -19.06 -27.21 -20.61
CA ALA A 154 -19.79 -28.47 -20.61
C ALA A 154 -20.45 -28.81 -19.27
N PHE A 155 -21.66 -29.35 -19.34
CA PHE A 155 -22.28 -30.10 -18.24
C PHE A 155 -21.67 -31.50 -18.19
N CYS A 156 -21.26 -31.97 -17.01
CA CYS A 156 -20.71 -33.30 -16.88
C CYS A 156 -21.30 -34.08 -15.70
N TYR A 157 -21.38 -35.40 -15.84
CA TYR A 157 -21.66 -36.34 -14.75
C TYR A 157 -20.49 -37.32 -14.62
N ILE A 158 -20.17 -37.70 -13.39
CA ILE A 158 -19.03 -38.57 -13.08
C ILE A 158 -19.52 -39.75 -12.27
N GLY A 159 -19.44 -40.97 -12.82
CA GLY A 159 -19.58 -42.22 -12.08
C GLY A 159 -20.80 -42.27 -11.14
N THR A 160 -21.89 -42.87 -11.59
CA THR A 160 -23.19 -42.71 -10.93
C THR A 160 -23.88 -44.05 -10.76
N ARG A 161 -24.74 -44.12 -9.74
CA ARG A 161 -25.46 -45.33 -9.38
C ARG A 161 -26.92 -45.20 -9.79
N ASP A 162 -27.57 -46.35 -9.91
CA ASP A 162 -29.00 -46.50 -10.11
C ASP A 162 -29.45 -45.84 -11.43
N TYR A 163 -28.82 -46.19 -12.56
CA TYR A 163 -29.36 -45.84 -13.88
C TYR A 163 -30.72 -46.49 -14.12
N PHE A 164 -31.49 -45.93 -15.06
CA PHE A 164 -32.85 -46.36 -15.37
C PHE A 164 -32.92 -47.82 -15.86
N GLN A 165 -33.61 -48.69 -15.11
CA GLN A 165 -33.80 -50.10 -15.48
C GLN A 165 -34.96 -50.78 -14.72
N PRO A 166 -35.55 -51.87 -15.24
CA PRO A 166 -36.55 -52.66 -14.51
C PRO A 166 -35.93 -53.33 -13.27
N GLY A 167 -36.63 -53.25 -12.13
CA GLY A 167 -36.18 -53.88 -10.88
C GLY A 167 -35.13 -53.09 -10.09
N GLY A 168 -34.61 -51.97 -10.63
CA GLY A 168 -33.71 -51.04 -9.95
C GLY A 168 -32.26 -51.53 -9.80
N GLY A 169 -31.27 -50.61 -9.80
CA GLY A 169 -29.93 -50.90 -9.27
C GLY A 169 -28.74 -51.11 -10.23
N GLY A 170 -28.71 -50.50 -11.42
CA GLY A 170 -27.54 -50.53 -12.30
C GLY A 170 -26.53 -49.44 -11.96
N TYR A 171 -25.22 -49.66 -12.16
CA TYR A 171 -24.20 -48.63 -11.96
C TYR A 171 -23.17 -48.67 -13.08
N ASP A 172 -22.58 -47.51 -13.37
CA ASP A 172 -21.47 -47.39 -14.30
C ASP A 172 -20.47 -46.33 -13.82
N ASN A 173 -19.24 -46.44 -14.32
CA ASN A 173 -18.18 -45.49 -14.04
C ASN A 173 -17.96 -44.58 -15.25
N VAL A 174 -19.01 -44.23 -15.98
CA VAL A 174 -18.88 -43.39 -17.18
C VAL A 174 -18.71 -41.94 -16.73
N PHE A 175 -17.74 -41.26 -17.35
CA PHE A 175 -17.59 -39.83 -17.25
C PHE A 175 -18.11 -39.21 -18.55
N GLY A 176 -19.30 -38.62 -18.50
CA GLY A 176 -19.97 -38.04 -19.66
C GLY A 176 -20.07 -36.53 -19.54
N CYS A 177 -19.76 -35.82 -20.62
CA CYS A 177 -19.87 -34.37 -20.71
C CYS A 177 -20.68 -33.96 -21.94
N PHE A 178 -21.72 -33.15 -21.75
CA PHE A 178 -22.46 -32.47 -22.81
C PHE A 178 -21.87 -31.09 -23.04
N ASN A 179 -21.26 -30.88 -24.20
CA ASN A 179 -20.63 -29.61 -24.56
C ASN A 179 -21.68 -28.65 -25.16
N PHE A 180 -21.85 -27.48 -24.57
CA PHE A 180 -22.86 -26.51 -25.00
C PHE A 180 -22.51 -25.79 -26.30
N ASN A 181 -21.23 -25.75 -26.69
CA ASN A 181 -20.81 -25.16 -27.96
C ASN A 181 -21.12 -26.07 -29.16
N THR A 182 -20.98 -27.38 -28.98
CA THR A 182 -21.19 -28.37 -30.06
C THR A 182 -22.55 -29.07 -29.98
N SER A 183 -23.25 -28.96 -28.85
CA SER A 183 -24.47 -29.70 -28.54
C SER A 183 -24.30 -31.22 -28.68
N GLN A 184 -23.12 -31.74 -28.31
CA GLN A 184 -22.78 -33.16 -28.38
C GLN A 184 -22.32 -33.70 -27.03
N TRP A 185 -22.64 -34.97 -26.79
CA TRP A 185 -22.07 -35.73 -25.68
C TRP A 185 -20.68 -36.26 -26.05
N LYS A 186 -19.74 -36.18 -25.10
CA LYS A 186 -18.44 -36.84 -25.14
C LYS A 186 -18.30 -37.71 -23.89
N PHE A 187 -17.88 -38.94 -24.07
CA PHE A 187 -17.71 -39.91 -22.98
C PHE A 187 -16.25 -40.31 -22.84
N ASN A 188 -15.78 -40.32 -21.60
CA ASN A 188 -14.53 -40.94 -21.21
C ASN A 188 -14.82 -42.24 -20.45
N PHE A 189 -14.28 -43.34 -20.96
CA PHE A 189 -14.43 -44.67 -20.40
C PHE A 189 -13.23 -45.09 -19.53
N SER A 190 -12.24 -44.22 -19.36
CA SER A 190 -11.22 -44.33 -18.31
C SER A 190 -11.91 -44.24 -16.95
N ARG A 191 -12.23 -45.41 -16.40
CA ARG A 191 -13.13 -45.57 -15.25
C ARG A 191 -12.61 -44.77 -14.05
N PRO A 192 -13.31 -43.72 -13.58
CA PRO A 192 -13.19 -43.26 -12.20
C PRO A 192 -13.15 -44.47 -11.26
N PRO A 193 -12.24 -44.49 -10.28
CA PRO A 193 -12.13 -45.60 -9.31
C PRO A 193 -13.34 -45.69 -8.37
N ILE A 194 -14.37 -44.88 -8.58
CA ILE A 194 -15.47 -44.59 -7.67
C ILE A 194 -16.79 -45.01 -8.32
N VAL A 195 -17.64 -45.62 -7.50
CA VAL A 195 -18.95 -46.17 -7.90
C VAL A 195 -20.07 -45.68 -6.99
N THR A 196 -19.83 -44.67 -6.16
CA THR A 196 -20.79 -44.29 -5.11
C THR A 196 -20.88 -42.79 -4.87
N ARG A 197 -21.67 -42.43 -3.85
CA ARG A 197 -22.60 -41.32 -3.81
C ARG A 197 -21.98 -40.18 -2.99
N LYS A 198 -21.96 -38.95 -3.56
CA LYS A 198 -22.44 -37.70 -2.94
C LYS A 198 -21.58 -36.45 -3.01
N SER A 199 -20.37 -36.47 -3.54
CA SER A 199 -19.76 -35.17 -3.79
C SER A 199 -18.66 -35.21 -4.82
N VAL A 200 -18.80 -34.31 -5.78
CA VAL A 200 -17.81 -33.95 -6.77
C VAL A 200 -17.65 -32.44 -6.72
N MET A 201 -16.41 -31.98 -6.77
CA MET A 201 -16.10 -30.56 -6.73
C MET A 201 -15.16 -30.24 -7.87
N VAL A 202 -15.23 -29.02 -8.37
CA VAL A 202 -14.25 -28.48 -9.31
C VAL A 202 -13.45 -27.43 -8.57
N ASP A 203 -12.12 -27.55 -8.56
CA ASP A 203 -11.27 -26.43 -8.18
C ASP A 203 -11.28 -25.43 -9.34
N SER A 204 -12.01 -24.32 -9.16
CA SER A 204 -12.21 -23.31 -10.20
C SER A 204 -10.94 -22.57 -10.61
N SER A 205 -9.82 -22.76 -9.92
CA SER A 205 -8.55 -22.12 -10.26
C SER A 205 -7.71 -22.89 -11.28
N ASN A 206 -7.93 -24.20 -11.41
CA ASN A 206 -7.14 -25.10 -12.27
C ASN A 206 -8.00 -26.13 -13.02
N ASP A 207 -9.32 -26.11 -12.83
CA ASP A 207 -10.30 -27.02 -13.43
C ASP A 207 -10.11 -28.51 -13.08
N HIS A 208 -9.30 -28.80 -12.06
CA HIS A 208 -9.15 -30.15 -11.51
C HIS A 208 -10.44 -30.56 -10.82
N ILE A 209 -10.83 -31.82 -11.01
CA ILE A 209 -12.04 -32.35 -10.39
C ILE A 209 -11.65 -33.18 -9.19
N TRP A 210 -12.27 -32.92 -8.06
CA TRP A 210 -12.06 -33.68 -6.84
C TRP A 210 -13.31 -34.46 -6.52
N THR A 211 -13.14 -35.56 -5.80
CA THR A 211 -14.27 -36.31 -5.24
C THR A 211 -13.80 -37.10 -4.03
N TYR A 212 -14.65 -37.13 -3.03
CA TYR A 212 -14.47 -37.95 -1.85
C TYR A 212 -15.49 -39.09 -1.90
N GLU A 213 -15.03 -40.33 -2.00
CA GLU A 213 -15.91 -41.51 -1.99
C GLU A 213 -16.09 -41.98 -0.56
N PRO A 214 -17.27 -41.89 0.08
CA PRO A 214 -17.41 -42.17 1.51
C PRO A 214 -17.84 -43.62 1.83
N GLU A 215 -18.24 -44.43 0.85
CA GLU A 215 -18.91 -45.72 1.11
C GLU A 215 -17.95 -46.92 1.12
N ASN A 216 -17.24 -47.16 0.02
CA ASN A 216 -16.51 -48.40 -0.25
C ASN A 216 -14.99 -48.27 0.00
N ILE A 217 -14.36 -47.32 -0.66
CA ILE A 217 -12.91 -47.10 -0.65
C ILE A 217 -12.51 -46.01 0.33
N ARG A 218 -13.39 -45.04 0.61
CA ARG A 218 -13.20 -44.02 1.66
C ARG A 218 -11.97 -43.14 1.46
N THR A 219 -11.82 -42.64 0.24
CA THR A 219 -10.58 -42.04 -0.25
C THR A 219 -10.87 -40.80 -1.10
N LEU A 220 -9.99 -39.82 -1.02
CA LEU A 220 -10.00 -38.63 -1.87
C LEU A 220 -9.31 -38.93 -3.21
N PHE A 221 -9.97 -38.54 -4.30
CA PHE A 221 -9.43 -38.62 -5.65
C PHE A 221 -9.48 -37.27 -6.34
N GLU A 222 -8.49 -37.06 -7.19
CA GLU A 222 -8.37 -35.91 -8.09
C GLU A 222 -8.34 -36.44 -9.52
N TYR A 223 -9.08 -35.82 -10.43
CA TYR A 223 -8.92 -35.98 -11.86
C TYR A 223 -8.22 -34.74 -12.41
N ASP A 224 -7.04 -34.99 -12.97
CA ASP A 224 -6.26 -34.00 -13.69
C ASP A 224 -6.68 -34.02 -15.17
N PRO A 225 -7.35 -32.97 -15.67
CA PRO A 225 -7.81 -32.92 -17.04
C PRO A 225 -6.67 -32.80 -18.07
N SER A 226 -5.49 -32.34 -17.67
CA SER A 226 -4.32 -32.26 -18.55
C SER A 226 -3.70 -33.65 -18.80
N LEU A 227 -3.77 -34.53 -17.80
CA LEU A 227 -3.28 -35.91 -17.86
C LEU A 227 -4.37 -36.92 -18.27
N ASP A 228 -5.63 -36.49 -18.30
CA ASP A 228 -6.81 -37.33 -18.50
C ASP A 228 -6.86 -38.54 -17.55
N LYS A 229 -6.53 -38.32 -16.26
CA LYS A 229 -6.32 -39.41 -15.30
C LYS A 229 -6.83 -39.10 -13.90
N TRP A 230 -7.41 -40.12 -13.26
CA TRP A 230 -7.72 -40.13 -11.83
C TRP A 230 -6.50 -40.53 -10.99
N ILE A 231 -6.24 -39.75 -9.95
CA ILE A 231 -5.12 -39.86 -9.02
C ILE A 231 -5.69 -39.99 -7.60
N GLN A 232 -5.20 -40.97 -6.86
CA GLN A 232 -5.54 -41.12 -5.45
C GLN A 232 -4.76 -40.09 -4.62
N ARG A 233 -5.47 -39.28 -3.81
CA ARG A 233 -4.92 -38.17 -3.03
C ARG A 233 -5.06 -38.33 -1.52
N SER A 234 -5.57 -39.46 -1.03
CA SER A 234 -5.50 -39.78 0.40
C SER A 234 -5.36 -41.27 0.65
N VAL A 235 -5.03 -41.63 1.89
CA VAL A 235 -5.26 -42.99 2.40
C VAL A 235 -6.76 -43.25 2.57
N LYS A 236 -7.12 -44.51 2.86
CA LYS A 236 -8.48 -44.91 3.24
C LYS A 236 -8.83 -44.38 4.64
N ILE A 237 -9.91 -43.62 4.74
CA ILE A 237 -10.38 -42.94 5.95
C ILE A 237 -11.65 -43.62 6.45
N TYR A 238 -11.58 -44.32 7.59
CA TYR A 238 -12.76 -45.00 8.13
C TYR A 238 -13.68 -43.99 8.83
N HIS A 239 -14.99 -44.07 8.55
CA HIS A 239 -16.10 -43.51 9.34
C HIS A 239 -17.40 -44.23 8.95
N ASN A 240 -18.49 -43.98 9.68
CA ASN A 240 -19.67 -44.84 9.71
C ASN A 240 -20.90 -44.30 8.97
N TYR A 241 -20.82 -43.16 8.29
CA TYR A 241 -22.02 -42.51 7.74
C TYR A 241 -21.81 -41.88 6.35
N THR A 242 -22.61 -42.33 5.38
CA THR A 242 -22.49 -42.01 3.93
C THR A 242 -23.45 -40.91 3.47
N LEU A 243 -23.46 -39.76 4.15
CA LEU A 243 -24.41 -38.67 3.86
C LEU A 243 -23.82 -37.25 4.00
N ALA A 244 -22.50 -37.11 3.91
CA ALA A 244 -21.81 -35.83 3.83
C ALA A 244 -21.99 -35.13 2.48
N ASP A 245 -21.67 -33.85 2.48
CA ASP A 245 -21.34 -33.08 1.28
C ASP A 245 -19.91 -32.53 1.42
N SER A 246 -19.31 -32.14 0.31
CA SER A 246 -18.00 -31.51 0.28
C SER A 246 -17.91 -30.34 -0.68
N VAL A 247 -16.99 -29.43 -0.37
CA VAL A 247 -16.81 -28.18 -1.09
C VAL A 247 -15.34 -27.79 -1.08
N ILE A 248 -14.90 -27.14 -2.14
CA ILE A 248 -13.56 -26.56 -2.24
C ILE A 248 -13.63 -25.07 -1.94
N ASP A 249 -12.74 -24.59 -1.08
CA ASP A 249 -12.31 -23.20 -1.02
C ASP A 249 -11.10 -23.06 -1.97
N PRO A 250 -11.31 -22.53 -3.20
CA PRO A 250 -10.26 -22.46 -4.23
C PRO A 250 -9.19 -21.41 -3.90
N ILE A 251 -9.45 -20.47 -2.99
CA ILE A 251 -8.51 -19.42 -2.57
C ILE A 251 -7.53 -20.01 -1.54
N ARG A 252 -8.07 -20.62 -0.48
CA ARG A 252 -7.25 -21.22 0.59
C ARG A 252 -6.69 -22.59 0.24
N LYS A 253 -7.10 -23.16 -0.89
CA LYS A 253 -6.75 -24.52 -1.31
C LYS A 253 -7.12 -25.57 -0.28
N LYS A 254 -8.35 -25.47 0.22
CA LYS A 254 -8.89 -26.41 1.20
C LYS A 254 -10.09 -27.13 0.63
N LEU A 255 -10.12 -28.45 0.80
CA LEU A 255 -11.30 -29.28 0.55
C LEU A 255 -11.93 -29.63 1.88
N VAL A 256 -13.18 -29.24 2.06
CA VAL A 256 -13.94 -29.41 3.29
C VAL A 256 -14.99 -30.48 3.11
N VAL A 257 -15.06 -31.42 4.04
CA VAL A 257 -16.09 -32.46 4.10
C VAL A 257 -16.83 -32.34 5.43
N ILE A 258 -18.15 -32.17 5.38
CA ILE A 258 -19.01 -32.13 6.58
C ILE A 258 -20.11 -33.18 6.42
N GLY A 259 -20.36 -33.95 7.48
CA GLY A 259 -21.51 -34.84 7.54
C GLY A 259 -21.80 -35.35 8.95
N PRO A 260 -22.77 -36.28 9.09
CA PRO A 260 -23.16 -36.85 10.36
C PRO A 260 -21.99 -37.39 11.19
N GLY A 261 -21.59 -36.66 12.24
CA GLY A 261 -20.54 -37.02 13.17
C GLY A 261 -19.11 -36.84 12.65
N TYR A 262 -18.87 -36.08 11.57
CA TYR A 262 -17.50 -35.77 11.13
C TYR A 262 -17.35 -34.43 10.40
N TYR A 263 -16.17 -33.84 10.56
CA TYR A 263 -15.70 -32.65 9.86
C TYR A 263 -14.22 -32.80 9.54
N MET A 264 -13.91 -32.73 8.25
CA MET A 264 -12.56 -32.94 7.74
C MET A 264 -12.16 -31.80 6.80
N VAL A 265 -10.91 -31.36 6.92
CA VAL A 265 -10.32 -30.35 6.03
C VAL A 265 -9.01 -30.89 5.46
N PHE A 266 -8.96 -31.06 4.14
CA PHE A 266 -7.76 -31.43 3.41
C PHE A 266 -7.08 -30.19 2.84
N ASP A 267 -5.76 -30.13 2.95
CA ASP A 267 -4.95 -29.19 2.18
C ASP A 267 -4.69 -29.76 0.79
N ILE A 268 -5.33 -29.15 -0.21
CA ILE A 268 -5.22 -29.54 -1.61
C ILE A 268 -4.28 -28.62 -2.39
N SER A 269 -3.47 -27.80 -1.71
CA SER A 269 -2.45 -26.99 -2.37
C SER A 269 -1.39 -27.89 -3.00
N GLU A 270 -0.89 -27.48 -4.17
CA GLU A 270 0.15 -28.22 -4.86
C GLU A 270 1.41 -28.37 -3.99
N GLU A 271 1.75 -27.34 -3.21
CA GLU A 271 2.85 -27.37 -2.25
C GLU A 271 2.65 -28.44 -1.17
N ALA A 272 1.48 -28.49 -0.52
CA ALA A 272 1.20 -29.47 0.54
C ALA A 272 1.22 -30.91 -0.01
N ILE A 273 0.68 -31.10 -1.22
CA ILE A 273 0.64 -32.39 -1.90
C ILE A 273 2.06 -32.87 -2.29
N GLN A 274 2.89 -32.00 -2.86
CA GLN A 274 4.25 -32.34 -3.28
C GLN A 274 5.18 -32.62 -2.08
N ASN A 275 4.91 -31.99 -0.94
CA ASN A 275 5.66 -32.19 0.30
C ASN A 275 5.29 -33.50 1.02
N ASP A 276 4.16 -34.12 0.70
CA ASP A 276 3.81 -35.45 1.23
C ASP A 276 4.58 -36.57 0.49
N PRO A 277 5.25 -37.50 1.20
CA PRO A 277 6.03 -38.58 0.57
C PRO A 277 5.25 -39.50 -0.37
N ASN A 278 3.92 -39.57 -0.22
CA ASN A 278 3.04 -40.39 -1.03
C ASN A 278 2.20 -39.55 -2.01
N ASN A 279 2.47 -38.25 -2.13
CA ASN A 279 1.76 -37.32 -3.00
C ASN A 279 0.26 -37.18 -2.62
N TYR A 280 -0.04 -37.30 -1.32
CA TYR A 280 -1.38 -37.15 -0.76
C TYR A 280 -1.65 -35.71 -0.32
N ALA A 281 -2.92 -35.31 -0.40
CA ALA A 281 -3.44 -34.10 0.22
C ALA A 281 -3.49 -34.29 1.75
N PRO A 282 -2.70 -33.54 2.54
CA PRO A 282 -2.69 -33.72 3.98
C PRO A 282 -4.04 -33.37 4.62
N LEU A 283 -4.49 -34.20 5.56
CA LEU A 283 -5.64 -33.90 6.40
C LEU A 283 -5.19 -32.96 7.53
N VAL A 284 -5.61 -31.69 7.46
CA VAL A 284 -5.18 -30.62 8.38
C VAL A 284 -6.18 -30.34 9.50
N TYR A 285 -7.39 -30.85 9.38
CA TYR A 285 -8.37 -30.91 10.47
C TYR A 285 -9.18 -32.20 10.35
N ASP A 286 -9.33 -32.93 11.45
CA ASP A 286 -9.99 -34.22 11.50
C ASP A 286 -10.78 -34.39 12.80
N TYR A 287 -12.07 -34.11 12.75
CA TYR A 287 -13.03 -34.41 13.82
C TYR A 287 -13.92 -35.60 13.43
N ARG A 288 -14.06 -36.57 14.34
CA ARG A 288 -14.92 -37.76 14.20
C ARG A 288 -15.57 -38.16 15.52
N GLU A 289 -16.89 -38.31 15.52
CA GLU A 289 -17.70 -38.60 16.72
C GLU A 289 -17.72 -40.10 17.07
N ASP A 290 -17.68 -40.99 16.07
CA ASP A 290 -17.89 -42.43 16.27
C ASP A 290 -16.64 -43.18 16.79
N ARG A 291 -16.72 -43.57 18.06
CA ARG A 291 -15.68 -44.30 18.83
C ARG A 291 -15.68 -45.82 18.64
N SER A 292 -16.57 -46.38 17.83
CA SER A 292 -16.76 -47.84 17.72
C SER A 292 -15.71 -48.57 16.87
N PHE A 293 -14.90 -47.86 16.10
CA PHE A 293 -13.79 -48.42 15.32
C PHE A 293 -12.41 -48.06 15.94
N PRO A 294 -11.45 -49.00 15.99
CA PRO A 294 -10.10 -48.72 16.46
C PRO A 294 -9.42 -47.67 15.57
N GLY A 295 -8.94 -46.57 16.16
CA GLY A 295 -8.26 -45.48 15.44
C GLY A 295 -9.18 -44.43 14.80
N ASN A 296 -10.46 -44.39 15.21
CA ASN A 296 -11.53 -43.64 14.54
C ASN A 296 -11.95 -42.34 15.23
N VAL A 297 -11.18 -41.88 16.22
CA VAL A 297 -11.31 -40.53 16.78
C VAL A 297 -10.26 -39.68 16.06
N GLY A 298 -10.73 -38.67 15.33
CA GLY A 298 -9.83 -37.68 14.78
C GLY A 298 -9.19 -36.87 15.92
N PRO A 299 -7.92 -36.43 15.80
CA PRO A 299 -7.21 -35.74 16.86
C PRO A 299 -7.85 -34.40 17.26
N ASP A 300 -8.67 -33.81 16.40
CA ASP A 300 -9.17 -32.45 16.57
C ASP A 300 -10.50 -32.40 17.33
N PRO A 301 -10.75 -31.30 18.07
CA PRO A 301 -12.02 -31.09 18.74
C PRO A 301 -13.18 -30.94 17.76
N ILE A 302 -14.41 -31.05 18.26
CA ILE A 302 -15.59 -30.65 17.47
C ILE A 302 -15.45 -29.16 17.08
N PRO A 303 -15.84 -28.77 15.85
CA PRO A 303 -15.97 -27.36 15.49
C PRO A 303 -16.78 -26.57 16.51
N ASN A 304 -16.34 -25.36 16.80
CA ASN A 304 -17.03 -24.47 17.72
C ASN A 304 -18.33 -23.93 17.09
N GLY A 305 -19.30 -23.54 17.91
CA GLY A 305 -20.57 -22.96 17.45
C GLY A 305 -21.68 -24.00 17.27
N ASP A 306 -22.50 -23.82 16.23
CA ASP A 306 -23.67 -24.66 15.94
C ASP A 306 -23.25 -26.00 15.29
N THR A 307 -23.80 -27.12 15.77
CA THR A 307 -23.43 -28.46 15.31
C THR A 307 -24.42 -29.05 14.32
N ALA A 308 -25.45 -28.32 13.88
CA ALA A 308 -26.55 -28.92 13.12
C ALA A 308 -26.11 -29.55 11.79
N LEU A 309 -25.08 -29.02 11.12
CA LEU A 309 -24.53 -29.68 9.92
C LEU A 309 -23.81 -31.01 10.22
N LEU A 310 -23.30 -31.17 11.44
CA LEU A 310 -22.69 -32.41 11.94
C LEU A 310 -23.74 -33.41 12.42
N ASP A 311 -24.97 -32.97 12.68
CA ASP A 311 -26.07 -33.85 13.14
C ASP A 311 -27.02 -34.22 11.99
N ALA A 312 -27.04 -33.41 10.92
CA ALA A 312 -27.99 -33.52 9.82
C ALA A 312 -27.53 -34.44 8.69
N LYS A 313 -28.51 -35.08 8.06
CA LYS A 313 -28.34 -35.92 6.87
C LYS A 313 -28.70 -35.11 5.63
N TYR A 314 -28.01 -35.36 4.51
CA TYR A 314 -28.31 -34.72 3.22
C TYR A 314 -28.13 -33.20 3.25
N ILE A 315 -27.17 -32.73 4.06
CA ILE A 315 -26.74 -31.34 3.98
C ILE A 315 -26.24 -31.03 2.57
N THR A 316 -26.15 -29.75 2.26
CA THR A 316 -25.46 -29.29 1.07
C THR A 316 -24.54 -28.14 1.41
N LEU A 317 -23.39 -28.09 0.76
CA LEU A 317 -22.37 -27.06 0.89
C LEU A 317 -22.18 -26.39 -0.47
N SER A 318 -21.93 -25.09 -0.46
CA SER A 318 -21.46 -24.39 -1.65
C SER A 318 -20.59 -23.20 -1.23
N TYR A 319 -19.63 -22.87 -2.08
CA TYR A 319 -18.66 -21.81 -1.83
C TYR A 319 -19.15 -20.51 -2.47
N ASP A 320 -19.26 -19.48 -1.65
CA ASP A 320 -19.44 -18.10 -2.08
C ASP A 320 -18.12 -17.58 -2.64
N SER A 321 -18.04 -17.41 -3.96
CA SER A 321 -16.82 -16.94 -4.61
C SER A 321 -16.60 -15.44 -4.54
N VAL A 322 -17.57 -14.65 -4.06
CA VAL A 322 -17.45 -13.20 -3.87
C VAL A 322 -16.97 -12.89 -2.46
N GLU A 323 -17.55 -13.52 -1.44
CA GLU A 323 -17.22 -13.28 -0.03
C GLU A 323 -16.20 -14.28 0.54
N GLY A 324 -15.92 -15.37 -0.18
CA GLY A 324 -14.94 -16.38 0.21
C GLY A 324 -15.39 -17.22 1.41
N GLN A 325 -16.67 -17.55 1.47
CA GLN A 325 -17.30 -18.31 2.57
C GLN A 325 -17.82 -19.66 2.10
N ILE A 326 -17.76 -20.66 2.99
CA ILE A 326 -18.47 -21.93 2.80
C ILE A 326 -19.83 -21.81 3.47
N ILE A 327 -20.90 -21.92 2.69
CA ILE A 327 -22.28 -21.85 3.17
C ILE A 327 -22.94 -23.21 3.03
N GLY A 328 -23.39 -23.72 4.17
CA GLY A 328 -24.18 -24.94 4.28
C GLY A 328 -25.67 -24.67 4.43
N TRP A 329 -26.47 -25.56 3.86
CA TRP A 329 -27.91 -25.57 4.02
C TRP A 329 -28.41 -27.00 4.27
N LEU A 330 -29.39 -27.17 5.16
CA LEU A 330 -29.97 -28.46 5.51
C LEU A 330 -31.51 -28.51 5.34
N GLY A 331 -32.10 -27.45 4.78
CA GLY A 331 -33.54 -27.26 4.66
C GLY A 331 -34.09 -26.17 5.58
N GLY A 332 -35.26 -25.63 5.21
CA GLY A 332 -35.91 -24.55 5.96
C GLY A 332 -35.23 -23.20 5.80
N ASN A 333 -35.55 -22.27 6.69
CA ASN A 333 -35.12 -20.87 6.59
C ASN A 333 -33.74 -20.61 7.21
N SER A 334 -33.07 -21.64 7.74
CA SER A 334 -31.75 -21.48 8.36
C SER A 334 -30.63 -21.91 7.41
N VAL A 335 -29.60 -21.09 7.30
CA VAL A 335 -28.34 -21.43 6.64
C VAL A 335 -27.19 -21.38 7.65
N TYR A 336 -26.06 -21.96 7.30
CA TYR A 336 -24.93 -22.14 8.20
C TYR A 336 -23.66 -21.66 7.51
N ALA A 337 -23.01 -20.64 8.05
CA ALA A 337 -21.73 -20.15 7.53
C ALA A 337 -20.59 -20.79 8.31
N LEU A 338 -19.60 -21.33 7.59
CA LEU A 338 -18.36 -21.87 8.17
C LEU A 338 -17.25 -20.82 8.11
N ASP A 339 -16.75 -20.40 9.27
CA ASP A 339 -15.43 -19.79 9.41
C ASP A 339 -14.39 -20.90 9.41
N LEU A 340 -13.75 -21.11 8.26
CA LEU A 340 -12.79 -22.18 8.05
C LEU A 340 -11.49 -21.97 8.85
N ASP A 341 -11.10 -20.72 9.09
CA ASP A 341 -9.82 -20.38 9.75
C ASP A 341 -9.88 -20.70 11.26
N ASN A 342 -11.07 -20.53 11.87
CA ASN A 342 -11.31 -20.79 13.29
C ASN A 342 -12.14 -22.06 13.57
N HIS A 343 -12.57 -22.75 12.52
CA HIS A 343 -13.48 -23.90 12.59
C HIS A 343 -14.75 -23.60 13.41
N ILE A 344 -15.40 -22.46 13.11
CA ILE A 344 -16.65 -22.01 13.76
C ILE A 344 -17.82 -22.13 12.78
N LEU A 345 -18.87 -22.84 13.17
CA LEU A 345 -20.13 -22.91 12.43
C LEU A 345 -21.15 -21.94 13.03
N THR A 346 -21.61 -20.98 12.21
CA THR A 346 -22.59 -19.96 12.62
C THR A 346 -23.92 -20.18 11.93
N LYS A 347 -24.98 -20.35 12.71
CA LYS A 347 -26.36 -20.46 12.20
C LYS A 347 -26.96 -19.09 11.98
N HIS A 348 -27.45 -18.84 10.77
CA HIS A 348 -28.24 -17.66 10.43
C HIS A 348 -29.68 -18.08 10.19
N THR A 349 -30.62 -17.39 10.84
CA THR A 349 -32.07 -17.63 10.66
C THR A 349 -32.66 -16.45 9.92
N SER A 350 -33.24 -16.72 8.76
CA SER A 350 -33.73 -15.71 7.82
C SER A 350 -35.17 -15.25 8.14
N ASN A 351 -35.71 -14.37 7.28
CA ASN A 351 -37.12 -14.04 7.12
C ASN A 351 -38.04 -15.29 7.06
N THR A 352 -39.36 -15.09 7.17
CA THR A 352 -40.35 -16.18 7.20
C THR A 352 -40.56 -16.87 5.86
N VAL A 353 -40.06 -16.28 4.77
CA VAL A 353 -40.02 -16.87 3.43
C VAL A 353 -38.81 -17.80 3.38
N GLY A 354 -38.99 -19.03 2.89
CA GLY A 354 -37.88 -19.96 2.73
C GLY A 354 -38.37 -21.30 2.20
N PRO A 355 -37.48 -22.10 1.57
CA PRO A 355 -37.86 -23.40 1.07
C PRO A 355 -38.25 -24.30 2.25
N ALA A 356 -39.25 -25.15 2.05
CA ALA A 356 -39.64 -26.13 3.07
C ALA A 356 -38.45 -27.00 3.50
N PHE A 357 -38.47 -27.48 4.76
CA PHE A 357 -37.48 -28.45 5.23
C PHE A 357 -37.39 -29.64 4.30
N GLN A 358 -36.17 -30.14 4.09
CA GLN A 358 -35.98 -31.39 3.37
C GLN A 358 -36.61 -32.52 4.18
N THR A 359 -37.58 -33.22 3.59
CA THR A 359 -38.12 -34.46 4.15
C THR A 359 -37.14 -35.61 3.92
N ARG A 360 -37.35 -36.72 4.66
CA ARG A 360 -36.42 -37.84 4.69
C ARG A 360 -36.24 -38.43 3.28
N ASN A 361 -35.03 -38.25 2.72
CA ASN A 361 -34.51 -38.69 1.40
C ASN A 361 -34.51 -37.65 0.26
N ASP A 362 -34.86 -36.38 0.52
CA ASP A 362 -34.99 -35.33 -0.52
C ASP A 362 -33.85 -34.29 -0.49
N GLY A 363 -32.59 -34.77 -0.53
CA GLY A 363 -31.44 -33.88 -0.61
C GLY A 363 -31.48 -32.99 -1.85
N THR A 364 -30.85 -31.82 -1.81
CA THR A 364 -30.70 -30.98 -3.00
C THR A 364 -29.55 -31.40 -3.89
N TYR A 365 -28.55 -32.10 -3.34
CA TYR A 365 -27.52 -32.78 -4.14
C TYR A 365 -26.85 -31.85 -5.18
N GLY A 366 -26.45 -30.66 -4.76
CA GLY A 366 -25.88 -29.68 -5.68
C GLY A 366 -26.86 -28.81 -6.44
N ARG A 367 -28.15 -28.90 -6.14
CA ARG A 367 -29.13 -27.85 -6.53
C ARG A 367 -29.01 -26.59 -5.66
N TRP A 368 -28.27 -26.64 -4.55
CA TRP A 368 -27.84 -25.46 -3.78
C TRP A 368 -26.50 -24.99 -4.34
N ARG A 369 -26.48 -23.86 -5.05
CA ARG A 369 -25.28 -23.34 -5.69
C ARG A 369 -25.19 -21.84 -5.57
N TYR A 370 -23.98 -21.35 -5.40
CA TYR A 370 -23.71 -19.93 -5.49
C TYR A 370 -23.86 -19.43 -6.94
N VAL A 371 -24.46 -18.24 -7.08
CA VAL A 371 -24.74 -17.51 -8.32
C VAL A 371 -23.92 -16.22 -8.28
N PRO A 372 -22.70 -16.20 -8.87
CA PRO A 372 -21.79 -15.07 -8.72
C PRO A 372 -22.30 -13.75 -9.33
N SER A 373 -23.12 -13.83 -10.37
CA SER A 373 -23.71 -12.67 -11.08
C SER A 373 -24.65 -11.86 -10.21
N GLU A 374 -25.43 -12.53 -9.35
CA GLU A 374 -26.46 -11.92 -8.51
C GLU A 374 -26.07 -11.84 -7.02
N ASN A 375 -24.91 -12.40 -6.66
CA ASN A 375 -24.44 -12.58 -5.29
C ASN A 375 -25.51 -13.23 -4.38
N VAL A 376 -25.99 -14.39 -4.80
CA VAL A 376 -26.97 -15.20 -4.06
C VAL A 376 -26.67 -16.67 -4.20
N PHE A 377 -27.21 -17.49 -3.30
CA PHE A 377 -27.33 -18.93 -3.48
C PHE A 377 -28.69 -19.24 -4.10
N VAL A 378 -28.72 -20.04 -5.16
CA VAL A 378 -29.94 -20.57 -5.76
C VAL A 378 -30.24 -21.95 -5.20
N VAL A 379 -31.53 -22.25 -5.03
CA VAL A 379 -32.00 -23.59 -4.73
C VAL A 379 -33.37 -23.89 -5.31
N VAL A 380 -33.54 -25.13 -5.74
CA VAL A 380 -34.84 -25.72 -6.08
C VAL A 380 -34.92 -27.12 -5.48
N THR A 381 -36.04 -27.41 -4.84
CA THR A 381 -36.23 -28.66 -4.07
C THR A 381 -37.07 -29.70 -4.80
N SER A 382 -37.96 -29.26 -5.71
CA SER A 382 -38.82 -30.13 -6.50
C SER A 382 -39.27 -29.40 -7.77
N VAL A 383 -39.62 -30.17 -8.80
CA VAL A 383 -40.05 -29.64 -10.10
C VAL A 383 -41.34 -28.80 -10.03
N ASN A 384 -42.15 -28.99 -8.98
CA ASN A 384 -43.40 -28.26 -8.74
C ASN A 384 -43.23 -27.13 -7.72
N LYS A 385 -42.01 -26.78 -7.35
CA LYS A 385 -41.70 -25.67 -6.45
C LYS A 385 -41.02 -24.57 -7.22
N ASN A 386 -41.28 -23.34 -6.82
CA ASN A 386 -40.53 -22.20 -7.31
C ASN A 386 -39.06 -22.33 -6.94
N VAL A 387 -38.22 -21.64 -7.72
CA VAL A 387 -36.82 -21.41 -7.43
C VAL A 387 -36.73 -20.38 -6.30
N PHE A 388 -35.88 -20.68 -5.32
CA PHE A 388 -35.56 -19.77 -4.24
C PHE A 388 -34.13 -19.26 -4.43
N VAL A 389 -33.92 -18.01 -4.06
CA VAL A 389 -32.58 -17.45 -3.90
C VAL A 389 -32.41 -16.97 -2.47
N TYR A 390 -31.17 -17.02 -2.00
CA TYR A 390 -30.79 -16.60 -0.67
C TYR A 390 -29.56 -15.71 -0.77
N ARG A 391 -29.63 -14.48 -0.27
CA ARG A 391 -28.42 -13.66 -0.18
C ARG A 391 -27.62 -14.11 1.04
N PRO A 392 -26.36 -14.56 0.87
CA PRO A 392 -25.56 -15.01 1.99
C PRO A 392 -25.52 -13.96 3.10
N PRO A 393 -25.46 -14.40 4.39
CA PRO A 393 -25.14 -13.45 5.43
C PRO A 393 -23.75 -12.90 5.10
N LEU A 394 -23.54 -11.62 5.36
CA LEU A 394 -22.19 -11.07 5.33
C LEU A 394 -21.32 -11.91 6.24
N ARG A 395 -20.06 -12.15 5.86
CA ARG A 395 -19.08 -12.73 6.76
C ARG A 395 -19.21 -11.96 8.07
N SER A 396 -19.61 -12.64 9.14
CA SER A 396 -19.78 -12.03 10.49
C SER A 396 -18.50 -11.38 11.00
N ASN A 397 -17.42 -11.61 10.26
CA ASN A 397 -16.13 -11.08 10.51
C ASN A 397 -15.83 -9.84 9.68
N ALA A 398 -16.71 -9.30 8.83
CA ALA A 398 -16.44 -8.04 8.15
C ALA A 398 -16.80 -6.85 9.05
N SER A 399 -15.89 -6.39 9.89
CA SER A 399 -16.03 -5.07 10.51
C SER A 399 -15.36 -4.03 9.64
N LEU A 400 -16.03 -2.92 9.35
CA LEU A 400 -15.36 -1.74 8.84
C LEU A 400 -14.40 -1.26 9.92
N ALA A 401 -13.11 -1.44 9.72
CA ALA A 401 -12.14 -0.70 10.49
C ALA A 401 -11.93 0.62 9.78
N VAL A 402 -12.59 1.67 10.30
CA VAL A 402 -12.15 3.02 10.05
C VAL A 402 -10.92 3.23 10.92
N GLU A 403 -9.74 2.91 10.39
CA GLU A 403 -8.50 3.25 11.08
C GLU A 403 -8.33 4.77 11.02
N ASP A 404 -8.58 5.38 12.17
CA ASP A 404 -8.60 6.82 12.34
C ASP A 404 -7.16 7.38 12.32
N ASN A 405 -6.82 8.01 11.20
CA ASN A 405 -5.77 9.02 11.13
C ASN A 405 -6.40 10.41 10.93
N GLY A 406 -7.66 10.58 11.34
CA GLY A 406 -8.36 11.85 11.34
C GLY A 406 -7.56 12.90 12.11
N PRO A 407 -7.90 14.19 11.94
CA PRO A 407 -7.07 15.31 12.34
C PRO A 407 -6.58 15.15 13.78
N LYS A 408 -5.33 14.69 13.97
CA LYS A 408 -4.75 14.52 15.31
C LYS A 408 -4.23 15.86 15.84
N TYR A 409 -4.18 16.85 14.96
CA TYR A 409 -3.59 18.15 15.17
C TYR A 409 -4.48 19.25 14.60
N PRO A 410 -4.32 20.49 15.07
CA PRO A 410 -5.22 21.62 14.83
C PRO A 410 -5.35 22.09 13.35
N ASP A 411 -4.56 21.52 12.42
CA ASP A 411 -4.26 22.06 11.08
C ASP A 411 -4.58 21.09 9.93
N GLU A 412 -5.16 19.93 10.19
CA GLU A 412 -5.54 19.00 9.14
C GLU A 412 -7.00 19.24 8.73
N PRO A 413 -7.32 20.05 7.69
CA PRO A 413 -8.66 20.04 7.07
C PRO A 413 -8.91 18.73 6.32
N ILE A 414 -7.88 17.88 6.29
CA ILE A 414 -7.82 16.62 5.59
C ILE A 414 -8.15 15.51 6.57
N ILE A 415 -9.39 15.04 6.54
CA ILE A 415 -9.74 13.79 7.21
C ILE A 415 -9.14 12.68 6.37
N THR A 416 -8.07 12.08 6.90
CA THR A 416 -7.47 10.88 6.34
C THR A 416 -7.94 9.69 7.13
N PHE A 417 -8.64 8.78 6.48
CA PHE A 417 -9.07 7.55 7.11
C PHE A 417 -8.91 6.41 6.13
N ASN A 418 -8.52 5.26 6.65
CA ASN A 418 -8.62 4.04 5.87
C ASN A 418 -9.98 3.46 6.19
N ALA A 419 -10.80 3.18 5.17
CA ALA A 419 -12.08 2.54 5.35
C ALA A 419 -12.12 1.31 4.45
N TYR A 420 -12.00 0.16 5.08
CA TYR A 420 -12.02 -1.11 4.40
C TYR A 420 -12.72 -2.13 5.27
N TYR A 421 -13.37 -3.07 4.62
CA TYR A 421 -13.92 -4.23 5.30
C TYR A 421 -12.74 -5.07 5.76
N LYS A 422 -12.60 -5.28 7.07
CA LYS A 422 -11.62 -6.18 7.66
C LYS A 422 -12.28 -7.43 8.16
N ASP A 423 -11.57 -8.54 8.07
CA ASP A 423 -11.87 -9.76 8.79
C ASP A 423 -11.61 -9.56 10.31
N THR A 424 -12.59 -9.78 11.18
CA THR A 424 -12.54 -9.49 12.63
C THR A 424 -11.73 -10.53 13.39
N SER A 425 -11.47 -11.71 12.82
CA SER A 425 -10.65 -12.73 13.45
C SER A 425 -9.17 -12.61 13.05
N THR A 426 -8.87 -12.12 11.85
CA THR A 426 -7.50 -12.02 11.31
C THR A 426 -7.00 -10.58 11.11
N ILE A 427 -7.89 -9.58 11.20
CA ILE A 427 -7.64 -8.14 10.94
C ILE A 427 -7.20 -7.88 9.48
N GLN A 428 -7.32 -8.88 8.59
CA GLN A 428 -6.90 -8.77 7.20
C GLN A 428 -7.93 -8.01 6.35
N HIS A 429 -7.42 -7.29 5.35
CA HIS A 429 -8.22 -6.54 4.38
C HIS A 429 -9.06 -7.49 3.52
N ILE A 430 -10.38 -7.26 3.47
CA ILE A 430 -11.33 -8.01 2.64
C ILE A 430 -11.62 -7.25 1.34
N ALA A 431 -12.00 -5.96 1.42
CA ALA A 431 -12.36 -5.17 0.25
C ALA A 431 -12.45 -3.65 0.52
N GLU A 432 -12.33 -2.87 -0.56
CA GLU A 432 -12.55 -1.41 -0.62
C GLU A 432 -14.04 -1.05 -0.42
N ALA A 433 -14.31 0.15 0.13
CA ALA A 433 -15.67 0.66 0.33
C ALA A 433 -15.96 1.90 -0.54
N THR A 434 -17.24 2.27 -0.72
CA THR A 434 -17.62 3.62 -1.17
C THR A 434 -18.04 4.41 0.05
N CYS A 435 -17.36 5.51 0.34
CA CYS A 435 -17.60 6.29 1.55
C CYS A 435 -18.16 7.68 1.23
N VAL A 436 -19.08 8.11 2.09
CA VAL A 436 -19.70 9.44 2.12
C VAL A 436 -19.26 10.11 3.41
N ILE A 437 -18.88 11.37 3.34
CA ILE A 437 -18.66 12.19 4.53
C ILE A 437 -19.72 13.28 4.57
N GLU A 438 -20.43 13.37 5.69
CA GLU A 438 -21.46 14.37 5.93
C GLU A 438 -21.10 15.26 7.12
N PHE A 439 -21.17 16.57 6.90
CA PHE A 439 -21.21 17.62 7.94
C PHE A 439 -22.59 18.28 7.88
N GLU A 440 -23.05 18.93 8.96
CA GLU A 440 -24.37 19.62 8.96
C GLU A 440 -24.57 20.46 7.68
N GLY A 441 -25.43 19.98 6.78
CA GLY A 441 -25.82 20.64 5.52
C GLY A 441 -25.05 20.27 4.24
N PHE A 442 -24.08 19.33 4.25
CA PHE A 442 -23.28 18.97 3.07
C PHE A 442 -22.90 17.49 3.02
N SER A 443 -22.93 16.89 1.83
CA SER A 443 -22.58 15.47 1.56
C SER A 443 -21.76 15.34 0.28
N ASP A 444 -20.61 14.65 0.33
CA ASP A 444 -19.83 14.30 -0.87
C ASP A 444 -19.51 12.80 -0.89
N GLN A 445 -19.57 12.21 -2.09
CA GLN A 445 -19.28 10.80 -2.37
C GLN A 445 -17.83 10.64 -2.83
N MET A 446 -17.13 9.61 -2.36
CA MET A 446 -15.76 9.29 -2.77
C MET A 446 -15.65 7.89 -3.34
N ASN A 447 -14.92 7.74 -4.45
CA ASN A 447 -14.60 6.44 -5.06
C ASN A 447 -13.09 6.31 -5.37
N GLU A 448 -12.57 5.09 -5.14
CA GLU A 448 -11.23 4.51 -5.36
C GLU A 448 -10.15 4.65 -4.24
N SER A 449 -9.65 3.49 -3.79
CA SER A 449 -8.53 3.16 -2.87
C SER A 449 -8.81 3.00 -1.36
N ASP A 450 -8.07 2.09 -0.70
CA ASP A 450 -8.11 1.76 0.75
C ASP A 450 -7.97 2.96 1.71
N LYS A 451 -7.57 4.14 1.20
CA LYS A 451 -7.26 5.35 1.96
C LYS A 451 -7.98 6.56 1.35
N TYR A 452 -8.94 7.10 2.09
CA TYR A 452 -9.71 8.27 1.66
C TYR A 452 -9.10 9.54 2.23
N LEU A 453 -9.05 10.58 1.40
CA LEU A 453 -8.65 11.93 1.80
C LEU A 453 -9.81 12.89 1.51
N TYR A 454 -10.38 13.47 2.57
CA TYR A 454 -11.37 14.54 2.44
C TYR A 454 -10.83 15.86 2.95
N SER A 455 -10.77 16.87 2.08
CA SER A 455 -10.33 18.21 2.43
C SER A 455 -11.51 19.17 2.52
N ARG A 456 -11.67 19.85 3.67
CA ARG A 456 -12.63 20.94 3.82
C ARG A 456 -12.07 22.09 4.65
N SER A 457 -12.23 23.31 4.17
CA SER A 457 -11.89 24.51 4.93
C SER A 457 -13.05 24.92 5.84
N PHE A 458 -12.80 25.00 7.14
CA PHE A 458 -13.74 25.51 8.15
C PHE A 458 -13.42 26.98 8.45
N ILE A 459 -14.44 27.78 8.73
CA ILE A 459 -14.31 29.23 8.95
C ILE A 459 -14.09 29.55 10.45
N ASP A 460 -14.52 28.64 11.34
CA ASP A 460 -14.54 28.78 12.79
C ASP A 460 -13.92 27.58 13.53
N SER A 461 -13.57 27.79 14.81
CA SER A 461 -13.03 26.76 15.71
C SER A 461 -14.18 26.12 16.44
N GLY A 462 -14.16 24.80 16.53
CA GLY A 462 -15.19 24.02 17.19
C GLY A 462 -14.98 22.53 17.07
N VAL A 463 -15.80 21.78 17.79
CA VAL A 463 -15.96 20.36 17.57
C VAL A 463 -17.06 20.19 16.53
N TYR A 464 -16.69 19.72 15.33
CA TYR A 464 -17.63 19.46 14.25
C TYR A 464 -17.95 17.97 14.23
N ASN A 465 -19.22 17.65 14.37
CA ASN A 465 -19.67 16.29 14.18
C ASN A 465 -19.70 15.99 12.69
N TYR A 466 -18.99 14.94 12.29
CA TYR A 466 -19.07 14.39 10.96
C TYR A 466 -19.49 12.93 11.01
N ILE A 467 -20.22 12.52 9.99
CA ILE A 467 -20.64 11.14 9.81
C ILE A 467 -19.91 10.61 8.59
N VAL A 468 -19.15 9.54 8.78
CA VAL A 468 -18.60 8.76 7.67
C VAL A 468 -19.52 7.58 7.46
N THR A 469 -20.16 7.52 6.30
CA THR A 469 -21.04 6.43 5.89
C THR A 469 -20.37 5.68 4.77
N CYS A 470 -19.87 4.49 5.05
CA CYS A 470 -19.28 3.63 4.04
C CYS A 470 -20.27 2.53 3.67
N SER A 471 -20.43 2.30 2.37
CA SER A 471 -21.30 1.31 1.78
C SER A 471 -20.54 0.58 0.69
N LYS A 472 -20.80 -0.72 0.56
CA LYS A 472 -20.40 -1.52 -0.60
C LYS A 472 -21.63 -2.31 -1.01
N ALA A 473 -21.81 -2.52 -2.30
CA ALA A 473 -22.90 -3.36 -2.78
C ALA A 473 -22.82 -4.73 -2.08
N ASN A 474 -23.95 -5.15 -1.50
CA ASN A 474 -24.06 -6.37 -0.69
C ASN A 474 -23.30 -6.35 0.65
N TYR A 475 -23.05 -5.18 1.27
CA TYR A 475 -22.57 -5.07 2.65
C TYR A 475 -23.41 -4.05 3.42
N ASP A 476 -23.48 -4.20 4.75
CA ASP A 476 -24.16 -3.24 5.61
C ASP A 476 -23.53 -1.86 5.46
N THR A 477 -24.39 -0.85 5.30
CA THR A 477 -23.94 0.54 5.36
C THR A 477 -23.57 0.85 6.79
N LEU A 478 -22.29 1.13 7.02
CA LEU A 478 -21.75 1.41 8.35
C LEU A 478 -21.50 2.91 8.46
N SER A 479 -22.15 3.54 9.44
CA SER A 479 -22.03 4.95 9.75
C SER A 479 -21.33 5.14 11.09
N ILE A 480 -20.24 5.90 11.09
CA ILE A 480 -19.56 6.31 12.33
C ILE A 480 -19.68 7.83 12.48
N THR A 481 -20.22 8.26 13.62
CA THR A 481 -20.19 9.67 14.02
C THR A 481 -18.93 9.93 14.80
N LYS A 482 -18.18 10.96 14.38
CA LYS A 482 -16.96 11.39 15.05
C LYS A 482 -16.94 12.90 15.20
N ASP A 483 -16.28 13.30 16.26
CA ASP A 483 -15.94 14.69 16.55
C ASP A 483 -14.63 15.03 15.83
N ALA A 484 -14.66 15.92 14.85
CA ALA A 484 -13.48 16.60 14.34
C ALA A 484 -13.23 17.84 15.22
N ILE A 485 -12.12 17.84 15.97
CA ILE A 485 -11.70 19.01 16.74
C ILE A 485 -10.99 19.96 15.78
N ILE A 486 -11.73 20.89 15.20
CA ILE A 486 -11.18 21.89 14.30
C ILE A 486 -10.88 23.13 15.12
N LYS A 487 -9.62 23.58 15.15
CA LYS A 487 -9.31 24.91 15.67
C LYS A 487 -9.17 25.84 14.46
N SER A 488 -10.11 26.76 14.23
CA SER A 488 -9.85 27.89 13.34
C SER A 488 -8.60 28.60 13.82
N PHE A 489 -7.66 28.75 12.89
CA PHE A 489 -6.66 29.78 13.02
C PHE A 489 -7.35 31.12 12.79
N PRO A 490 -6.98 32.16 13.54
CA PRO A 490 -7.38 33.51 13.19
C PRO A 490 -7.03 33.75 11.72
N ILE A 491 -7.92 34.44 10.99
CA ILE A 491 -7.63 34.93 9.64
C ILE A 491 -6.24 35.56 9.70
N ASN A 492 -5.31 34.95 8.98
CA ASN A 492 -3.91 35.31 9.06
C ASN A 492 -3.71 36.64 8.34
N ASP A 493 -3.37 37.70 9.07
CA ASP A 493 -2.89 38.99 8.53
C ASP A 493 -1.44 38.85 7.96
N GLY A 494 -1.06 37.66 7.49
CA GLY A 494 0.27 37.34 6.97
C GLY A 494 1.34 37.01 8.02
N ILE A 495 0.99 36.79 9.30
CA ILE A 495 1.93 36.39 10.37
C ILE A 495 1.38 35.24 11.24
N ILE A 496 2.03 34.08 11.12
CA ILE A 496 1.79 32.85 11.87
C ILE A 496 2.72 32.81 13.08
N ARG A 497 2.21 32.49 14.28
CA ARG A 497 3.04 32.41 15.50
C ARG A 497 3.02 31.01 16.09
N VAL A 498 4.20 30.45 16.31
CA VAL A 498 4.45 29.09 16.81
C VAL A 498 5.16 29.16 18.15
N GLY A 499 4.72 28.38 19.13
CA GLY A 499 5.31 28.38 20.46
C GLY A 499 4.56 27.50 21.44
N PRO A 500 5.21 27.00 22.51
CA PRO A 500 4.56 26.14 23.51
C PRO A 500 3.36 26.81 24.20
N THR A 501 3.30 28.14 24.21
CA THR A 501 2.21 28.97 24.77
C THR A 501 1.30 29.59 23.69
N ARG A 502 1.55 29.30 22.41
CA ARG A 502 0.78 29.82 21.26
C ARG A 502 -0.32 28.84 20.85
N VAL A 503 -1.15 29.27 19.90
CA VAL A 503 -2.21 28.43 19.31
C VAL A 503 -1.58 27.29 18.49
N LEU A 504 -0.55 27.61 17.69
CA LEU A 504 0.28 26.63 17.00
C LEU A 504 1.46 26.32 17.89
N THR A 505 1.63 25.05 18.25
CA THR A 505 2.67 24.65 19.21
C THR A 505 3.89 24.04 18.53
N THR A 506 3.78 23.72 17.24
CA THR A 506 4.84 23.09 16.44
C THR A 506 5.05 23.79 15.10
N VAL A 507 6.26 23.70 14.56
CA VAL A 507 6.59 24.23 13.23
C VAL A 507 5.94 23.40 12.12
N ARG A 508 5.66 22.12 12.38
CA ARG A 508 4.89 21.27 11.47
C ARG A 508 3.47 21.78 11.25
N GLU A 509 2.79 22.19 12.32
CA GLU A 509 1.45 22.80 12.23
C GLU A 509 1.52 24.06 11.35
N ALA A 510 2.44 24.99 11.65
CA ALA A 510 2.62 26.19 10.80
C ALA A 510 2.93 25.87 9.33
N ALA A 511 3.77 24.87 9.05
CA ALA A 511 4.07 24.47 7.68
C ALA A 511 2.87 23.90 6.91
N ALA A 512 1.85 23.38 7.61
CA ALA A 512 0.64 22.84 7.00
C ALA A 512 -0.33 23.92 6.53
N ILE A 513 -0.31 25.11 7.16
CA ILE A 513 -1.28 26.19 6.89
C ILE A 513 -0.68 27.42 6.21
N VAL A 514 0.65 27.55 6.22
CA VAL A 514 1.35 28.70 5.64
C VAL A 514 1.02 28.85 4.15
N LYS A 515 0.73 30.08 3.73
CA LYS A 515 0.44 30.46 2.34
C LYS A 515 1.54 31.33 1.80
N ASP A 516 1.58 31.46 0.47
CA ASP A 516 2.57 32.29 -0.20
C ASP A 516 2.62 33.70 0.40
N ASN A 517 3.83 34.21 0.66
CA ASN A 517 4.11 35.52 1.25
C ASN A 517 3.83 35.65 2.77
N ASP A 518 3.49 34.58 3.47
CA ASP A 518 3.34 34.60 4.93
C ASP A 518 4.69 34.72 5.66
N ILE A 519 4.63 35.23 6.89
CA ILE A 519 5.70 35.22 7.88
C ILE A 519 5.36 34.19 8.98
N VAL A 520 6.34 33.41 9.42
CA VAL A 520 6.22 32.48 10.55
C VAL A 520 7.18 32.92 11.66
N GLU A 521 6.66 33.32 12.81
CA GLU A 521 7.43 33.62 14.01
C GLU A 521 7.41 32.42 14.95
N ILE A 522 8.58 31.93 15.35
CA ILE A 522 8.71 30.76 16.22
C ILE A 522 9.33 31.23 17.54
N ASP A 523 8.63 31.03 18.66
CA ASP A 523 9.13 31.37 19.98
C ASP A 523 10.35 30.51 20.34
N ALA A 524 11.32 31.10 21.06
CA ALA A 524 12.50 30.40 21.52
C ALA A 524 12.13 29.26 22.49
N TYR A 525 12.22 28.03 22.02
CA TYR A 525 11.93 26.81 22.78
C TYR A 525 12.67 25.61 22.15
N LEU A 526 12.79 24.51 22.89
CA LEU A 526 13.28 23.24 22.34
C LEU A 526 12.11 22.47 21.72
N TYR A 527 12.18 22.21 20.41
CA TYR A 527 11.17 21.46 19.66
C TYR A 527 11.71 20.07 19.29
N PRO A 528 11.53 19.04 20.15
CA PRO A 528 12.02 17.69 19.88
C PRO A 528 11.12 16.97 18.87
N GLY A 529 11.72 16.39 17.83
CA GLY A 529 11.00 15.62 16.80
C GLY A 529 10.17 16.45 15.84
N ASP A 530 10.21 17.77 15.95
CA ASP A 530 9.38 18.70 15.18
C ASP A 530 10.02 19.03 13.83
N VAL A 531 9.74 18.17 12.87
CA VAL A 531 10.23 18.23 11.49
C VAL A 531 9.09 18.58 10.53
N ALA A 532 9.39 19.30 9.44
CA ALA A 532 8.40 19.87 8.54
C ALA A 532 8.82 19.87 7.05
N THR A 533 7.83 19.80 6.16
CA THR A 533 8.02 20.07 4.72
C THR A 533 7.26 21.34 4.35
N TRP A 534 7.93 22.29 3.72
CA TRP A 534 7.41 23.61 3.41
C TRP A 534 7.16 23.75 1.91
N TYR A 535 5.91 24.05 1.52
CA TYR A 535 5.47 24.07 0.12
C TYR A 535 5.22 25.46 -0.45
N ALA A 536 4.78 26.41 0.37
CA ALA A 536 4.44 27.77 -0.05
C ALA A 536 5.67 28.56 -0.51
N ASN A 537 5.49 29.65 -1.24
CA ASN A 537 6.57 30.49 -1.77
C ASN A 537 6.72 31.81 -1.00
N ASN A 538 7.89 32.43 -1.09
CA ASN A 538 8.18 33.75 -0.52
C ASN A 538 7.95 33.82 0.99
N ILE A 539 8.34 32.77 1.72
CA ILE A 539 8.09 32.65 3.16
C ILE A 539 9.27 33.19 3.96
N THR A 540 8.96 33.98 4.99
CA THR A 540 9.95 34.34 6.02
C THR A 540 9.66 33.58 7.31
N ILE A 541 10.60 32.79 7.79
CA ILE A 541 10.52 32.09 9.08
C ILE A 541 11.58 32.67 10.01
N ARG A 542 11.17 33.15 11.18
CA ARG A 542 12.08 33.80 12.14
C ARG A 542 11.87 33.34 13.57
N GLY A 543 12.96 33.09 14.28
CA GLY A 543 12.96 32.85 15.71
C GLY A 543 12.78 34.15 16.50
N VAL A 544 11.79 34.20 17.39
CA VAL A 544 11.48 35.33 18.28
C VAL A 544 11.68 34.93 19.75
N LYS A 545 12.03 35.89 20.61
CA LYS A 545 12.13 35.65 22.06
C LYS A 545 10.72 35.56 22.66
N GLU A 546 10.51 34.64 23.60
CA GLU A 546 9.26 34.60 24.37
C GLU A 546 9.18 35.79 25.35
N VAL A 547 7.98 36.33 25.57
CA VAL A 547 7.69 37.18 26.74
C VAL A 547 7.67 36.28 27.98
N GLY A 548 8.84 36.04 28.61
CA GLY A 548 8.93 35.44 29.95
C GLY A 548 9.80 34.19 30.16
N GLY A 549 10.51 33.67 29.15
CA GLY A 549 11.28 32.40 29.23
C GLY A 549 12.74 32.47 28.75
N VAL A 550 13.57 31.51 29.20
CA VAL A 550 15.03 31.45 28.97
C VAL A 550 15.36 30.79 27.63
N GLY A 551 15.80 31.59 26.65
CA GLY A 551 16.29 31.13 25.34
C GLY A 551 16.38 32.27 24.33
N THR A 552 17.33 32.23 23.39
CA THR A 552 17.48 33.28 22.35
C THR A 552 17.02 32.85 20.96
N ARG A 553 16.82 31.55 20.73
CA ARG A 553 16.42 30.96 19.44
C ARG A 553 15.60 29.68 19.62
N PRO A 554 14.66 29.36 18.71
CA PRO A 554 14.05 28.04 18.60
C PRO A 554 15.09 26.98 18.25
N HIS A 555 15.10 25.87 18.99
CA HIS A 555 15.96 24.71 18.71
C HIS A 555 15.14 23.55 18.17
N LEU A 556 15.27 23.30 16.88
CA LEU A 556 14.67 22.15 16.21
C LEU A 556 15.62 20.97 16.30
N LYS A 557 15.33 20.06 17.23
CA LYS A 557 16.09 18.83 17.42
C LYS A 557 15.35 17.68 16.74
N ALA A 558 15.97 17.04 15.76
CA ALA A 558 15.32 16.02 14.94
C ALA A 558 14.78 14.81 15.74
N ASP A 559 15.47 14.44 16.83
CA ASP A 559 15.06 13.36 17.76
C ASP A 559 14.62 12.06 17.06
N GLY A 560 15.39 11.63 16.06
CA GLY A 560 15.11 10.43 15.26
C GLY A 560 14.00 10.59 14.21
N LYS A 561 13.40 11.78 14.08
CA LYS A 561 12.43 12.14 13.04
C LYS A 561 13.11 12.86 11.88
N ASN A 562 12.47 12.80 10.73
CA ASN A 562 12.89 13.52 9.52
C ASN A 562 11.67 13.80 8.64
N ALA A 563 11.70 14.93 7.94
CA ALA A 563 10.78 15.26 6.88
C ALA A 563 11.25 14.59 5.58
N GLY A 564 10.35 13.85 4.92
CA GLY A 564 10.58 13.26 3.60
C GLY A 564 11.77 12.29 3.49
N ARG A 565 12.26 11.71 4.60
CA ARG A 565 13.54 10.95 4.64
C ARG A 565 14.75 11.78 4.19
N MET A 566 14.74 13.09 4.46
CA MET A 566 15.77 14.01 3.97
C MET A 566 16.38 14.93 5.03
N GLY A 567 15.59 15.53 5.93
CA GLY A 567 16.13 16.51 6.88
C GLY A 567 15.16 16.94 7.97
N ILE A 568 15.56 17.90 8.81
CA ILE A 568 14.65 18.53 9.79
C ILE A 568 13.61 19.34 9.03
N TRP A 569 14.07 20.22 8.14
CA TRP A 569 13.20 20.92 7.19
C TRP A 569 13.48 20.50 5.76
N VAL A 570 12.42 20.21 5.01
CA VAL A 570 12.45 20.04 3.55
C VAL A 570 11.71 21.20 2.92
N ILE A 571 12.42 22.11 2.25
CA ILE A 571 11.83 23.29 1.63
C ILE A 571 11.65 23.02 0.14
N LYS A 572 10.40 22.88 -0.30
CA LYS A 572 10.03 22.66 -1.71
C LYS A 572 9.58 23.93 -2.42
N GLY A 573 9.04 24.90 -1.68
CA GLY A 573 8.69 26.20 -2.24
C GLY A 573 9.93 27.08 -2.49
N ASN A 574 9.70 28.19 -3.18
CA ASN A 574 10.76 29.11 -3.62
C ASN A 574 10.89 30.33 -2.69
N ASN A 575 12.08 30.93 -2.67
CA ASN A 575 12.41 32.20 -2.00
C ASN A 575 12.14 32.20 -0.49
N TYR A 576 12.80 31.30 0.24
CA TYR A 576 12.68 31.26 1.70
C TYR A 576 13.68 32.17 2.39
N VAL A 577 13.27 32.77 3.50
CA VAL A 577 14.14 33.44 4.47
C VAL A 577 14.02 32.70 5.80
N VAL A 578 15.13 32.25 6.37
CA VAL A 578 15.20 31.55 7.66
C VAL A 578 16.13 32.33 8.59
N GLU A 579 15.59 32.81 9.71
CA GLU A 579 16.31 33.72 10.61
C GLU A 579 16.29 33.19 12.05
N ASN A 580 17.44 33.20 12.73
CA ASN A 580 17.55 32.92 14.16
C ASN A 580 16.97 31.56 14.59
N ILE A 581 17.26 30.47 13.85
CA ILE A 581 16.83 29.10 14.18
C ILE A 581 18.05 28.20 14.41
N GLU A 582 17.95 27.27 15.37
CA GLU A 582 18.95 26.22 15.62
C GLU A 582 18.45 24.85 15.15
N PHE A 583 19.32 24.09 14.48
CA PHE A 583 19.01 22.80 13.87
C PHE A 583 20.01 21.72 14.32
N SER A 584 19.52 20.63 14.89
CA SER A 584 20.39 19.52 15.31
C SER A 584 19.82 18.11 15.19
N GLY A 585 20.72 17.13 15.03
CA GLY A 585 20.40 15.71 15.12
C GLY A 585 19.78 15.09 13.88
N ALA A 586 19.74 15.78 12.73
CA ALA A 586 19.14 15.23 11.51
C ALA A 586 19.88 13.96 11.06
N TRP A 587 19.16 12.84 11.02
CA TRP A 587 19.72 11.54 10.65
C TRP A 587 18.79 10.77 9.72
N VAL A 588 19.33 10.28 8.61
CA VAL A 588 18.65 9.37 7.67
C VAL A 588 19.58 8.25 7.22
N THR A 589 19.01 7.16 6.72
CA THR A 589 19.73 5.91 6.43
C THR A 589 20.76 6.03 5.31
N ASP A 590 20.51 6.90 4.32
CA ASP A 590 21.40 7.12 3.18
C ASP A 590 22.55 8.10 3.48
N GLY A 591 22.62 8.65 4.70
CA GLY A 591 23.67 9.57 5.14
C GLY A 591 23.49 11.03 4.70
N ASN A 592 22.36 11.42 4.11
CA ASN A 592 22.16 12.78 3.58
C ASN A 592 21.22 13.67 4.42
N GLY A 593 21.10 13.37 5.72
CA GLY A 593 20.19 14.01 6.66
C GLY A 593 20.58 15.45 6.94
N ALA A 594 19.85 16.42 6.41
CA ALA A 594 20.20 17.82 6.52
C ALA A 594 19.42 18.57 7.62
N GLY A 595 20.01 19.60 8.22
CA GLY A 595 19.23 20.60 8.97
C GLY A 595 18.17 21.24 8.06
N ILE A 596 18.61 21.73 6.89
CA ILE A 596 17.71 22.14 5.80
C ILE A 596 18.07 21.39 4.52
N ARG A 597 17.08 20.69 3.96
CA ARG A 597 17.09 20.16 2.60
C ARG A 597 16.31 21.10 1.69
N LEU A 598 17.02 21.87 0.85
CA LEU A 598 16.38 22.76 -0.13
C LEU A 598 16.13 21.99 -1.43
N LEU A 599 14.87 21.91 -1.85
CA LEU A 599 14.41 21.34 -3.11
C LEU A 599 13.87 22.39 -4.08
N GLY A 600 13.35 23.51 -3.56
CA GLY A 600 12.98 24.70 -4.36
C GLY A 600 14.15 25.63 -4.64
N ASP A 601 13.84 26.79 -5.21
CA ASP A 601 14.82 27.80 -5.62
C ASP A 601 14.90 28.96 -4.62
N GLY A 602 16.12 29.40 -4.30
CA GLY A 602 16.34 30.58 -3.46
C GLY A 602 16.16 30.35 -1.96
N LEU A 603 17.19 30.65 -1.18
CA LEU A 603 17.20 30.51 0.28
C LEU A 603 18.11 31.56 0.91
N THR A 604 17.59 32.34 1.85
CA THR A 604 18.38 33.19 2.74
C THR A 604 18.38 32.57 4.13
N VAL A 605 19.56 32.33 4.72
CA VAL A 605 19.72 31.87 6.10
C VAL A 605 20.53 32.91 6.86
N ARG A 606 20.02 33.38 8.01
CA ARG A 606 20.80 34.28 8.86
C ARG A 606 20.61 34.07 10.35
N TYR A 607 21.63 34.45 11.12
CA TYR A 607 21.65 34.32 12.59
C TYR A 607 21.36 32.90 13.10
N SER A 608 21.55 31.89 12.26
CA SER A 608 21.10 30.52 12.52
C SER A 608 22.27 29.62 12.89
N TYR A 609 21.98 28.50 13.55
CA TYR A 609 22.99 27.58 14.06
C TYR A 609 22.70 26.13 13.65
N PHE A 610 23.65 25.46 13.01
CA PHE A 610 23.49 24.10 12.50
C PHE A 610 24.58 23.18 13.05
N HIS A 611 24.20 22.20 13.85
CA HIS A 611 25.18 21.30 14.46
C HIS A 611 24.67 19.87 14.66
N ASP A 612 25.59 18.90 14.69
CA ASP A 612 25.28 17.49 14.96
C ASP A 612 24.23 16.88 14.01
N ASN A 613 24.11 17.39 12.78
CA ASN A 613 23.32 16.77 11.71
C ASN A 613 24.22 15.90 10.84
N GLN A 614 23.68 15.09 9.91
CA GLN A 614 24.55 14.51 8.89
C GLN A 614 25.05 15.58 7.91
N ASN A 615 24.24 16.58 7.54
CA ASN A 615 24.69 17.78 6.82
C ASN A 615 24.01 19.02 7.41
N GLY A 616 24.65 20.19 7.37
CA GLY A 616 23.98 21.43 7.82
C GLY A 616 22.91 21.87 6.83
N ILE A 617 23.34 22.27 5.63
CA ILE A 617 22.46 22.57 4.48
C ILE A 617 22.85 21.68 3.31
N MET A 618 21.85 21.15 2.60
CA MET A 618 22.06 20.42 1.36
C MET A 618 20.98 20.77 0.31
N THR A 619 21.38 21.33 -0.83
CA THR A 619 20.45 21.73 -1.91
C THR A 619 20.24 20.61 -2.96
N SER A 620 19.22 20.76 -3.81
CA SER A 620 18.84 19.80 -4.87
C SER A 620 19.87 19.73 -5.99
N LYS A 621 19.95 18.59 -6.69
CA LYS A 621 20.91 18.40 -7.81
C LYS A 621 20.70 19.40 -8.96
N VAL A 622 19.45 19.77 -9.21
CA VAL A 622 19.03 20.82 -10.13
C VAL A 622 18.37 21.89 -9.27
N GLY A 623 18.95 23.09 -9.22
CA GLY A 623 18.42 24.19 -8.42
C GLY A 623 18.73 25.52 -9.07
N GLY A 624 17.83 26.47 -8.97
CA GLY A 624 17.99 27.86 -9.39
C GLY A 624 18.07 28.79 -8.18
N GLY A 625 18.10 30.10 -8.46
CA GLY A 625 18.05 31.15 -7.46
C GLY A 625 19.33 31.34 -6.65
N THR A 626 19.27 32.31 -5.74
CA THR A 626 20.39 32.66 -4.86
C THR A 626 20.26 31.98 -3.49
N VAL A 627 21.32 31.30 -3.06
CA VAL A 627 21.48 30.85 -1.67
C VAL A 627 22.38 31.86 -0.95
N LEU A 628 21.82 32.64 -0.02
CA LEU A 628 22.54 33.56 0.84
C LEU A 628 22.60 32.99 2.26
N VAL A 629 23.78 32.93 2.85
CA VAL A 629 23.97 32.57 4.25
C VAL A 629 24.82 33.63 4.93
N GLU A 630 24.33 34.22 6.01
CA GLU A 630 25.05 35.26 6.74
C GLU A 630 24.89 35.23 8.27
N TYR A 631 25.88 35.71 9.00
CA TYR A 631 25.86 35.78 10.48
C TYR A 631 25.48 34.45 11.17
N SER A 632 25.80 33.31 10.55
CA SER A 632 25.35 31.98 10.98
C SER A 632 26.54 31.08 11.34
N GLU A 633 26.26 30.04 12.13
CA GLU A 633 27.26 29.09 12.60
C GLU A 633 26.94 27.65 12.15
N PHE A 634 27.96 26.90 11.76
CA PHE A 634 27.84 25.49 11.33
C PHE A 634 28.97 24.66 11.93
N ASN A 635 28.66 23.58 12.66
CA ASN A 635 29.71 22.68 13.15
C ASN A 635 29.30 21.22 13.35
N HIS A 636 30.28 20.32 13.45
CA HIS A 636 30.09 18.90 13.78
C HIS A 636 28.98 18.20 12.98
N ASN A 637 28.74 18.59 11.72
CA ASN A 637 27.76 17.89 10.88
C ASN A 637 28.45 16.69 10.21
N TRP A 638 28.10 15.46 10.59
CA TRP A 638 28.73 14.24 10.09
C TRP A 638 27.96 12.94 10.34
N ARG A 639 28.42 11.87 9.68
CA ARG A 639 28.09 10.48 9.97
C ARG A 639 29.28 9.57 9.67
N GLU A 640 29.50 8.59 10.53
CA GLU A 640 30.50 7.55 10.29
C GLU A 640 30.30 6.83 8.95
N GLY A 641 31.37 6.78 8.15
CA GLY A 641 31.38 6.13 6.83
C GLY A 641 30.88 6.99 5.67
N TYR A 642 30.51 8.25 5.88
CA TYR A 642 29.99 9.14 4.84
C TYR A 642 30.81 10.43 4.71
N ASN A 643 30.87 10.97 3.49
CA ASN A 643 31.54 12.24 3.19
C ASN A 643 30.54 13.40 3.35
N ASN A 644 30.22 13.69 4.60
CA ASN A 644 29.25 14.69 4.97
C ASN A 644 29.82 16.12 5.05
N HIS A 645 28.97 17.13 4.86
CA HIS A 645 29.43 18.52 4.79
C HIS A 645 28.65 19.41 5.74
N ASN A 646 29.34 20.42 6.29
CA ASN A 646 28.65 21.51 6.99
C ASN A 646 27.72 22.25 6.01
N LEU A 647 28.18 22.55 4.80
CA LEU A 647 27.34 23.04 3.70
C LEU A 647 27.63 22.31 2.38
N TYR A 648 26.56 21.87 1.71
CA TYR A 648 26.59 21.35 0.36
C TYR A 648 25.61 22.14 -0.52
N ILE A 649 26.16 23.05 -1.32
CA ILE A 649 25.43 23.77 -2.33
C ILE A 649 25.65 23.10 -3.68
N SER A 650 24.57 22.75 -4.35
CA SER A 650 24.58 22.14 -5.68
C SER A 650 24.58 23.24 -6.76
N ARG A 651 23.93 23.03 -7.91
CA ARG A 651 24.00 23.88 -9.11
C ARG A 651 23.10 25.13 -9.09
N ASN A 652 22.92 25.76 -7.92
CA ASN A 652 22.19 27.03 -7.80
C ASN A 652 22.86 28.16 -8.62
N ASP A 653 22.09 29.19 -8.99
CA ASP A 653 22.62 30.31 -9.80
C ASP A 653 23.72 31.07 -9.06
N LYS A 654 23.51 31.30 -7.76
CA LYS A 654 24.43 32.09 -6.94
C LYS A 654 24.48 31.56 -5.50
N PHE A 655 25.68 31.45 -4.95
CA PHE A 655 25.92 31.19 -3.54
C PHE A 655 26.68 32.34 -2.91
N ILE A 656 26.11 32.97 -1.89
CA ILE A 656 26.74 34.02 -1.09
C ILE A 656 26.87 33.52 0.35
N PHE A 657 28.08 33.46 0.85
CA PHE A 657 28.41 33.05 2.20
C PHE A 657 29.24 34.14 2.85
N GLN A 658 28.66 34.88 3.80
CA GLN A 658 29.34 36.04 4.41
C GLN A 658 29.17 36.18 5.94
N TYR A 659 30.23 36.61 6.63
CA TYR A 659 30.20 36.88 8.09
C TYR A 659 29.84 35.67 8.95
N ASN A 660 30.05 34.46 8.44
CA ASN A 660 29.68 33.20 9.10
C ASN A 660 30.87 32.56 9.82
N TYR A 661 30.55 31.62 10.70
CA TYR A 661 31.52 30.71 11.31
C TYR A 661 31.19 29.26 10.96
N VAL A 662 32.04 28.61 10.18
CA VAL A 662 31.88 27.20 9.84
C VAL A 662 33.09 26.42 10.31
N HIS A 663 32.88 25.38 11.10
CA HIS A 663 33.98 24.67 11.71
C HIS A 663 33.76 23.20 12.02
N HIS A 664 34.84 22.48 12.32
CA HIS A 664 34.81 21.11 12.84
C HIS A 664 33.99 20.15 11.95
N ALA A 665 34.10 20.26 10.63
CA ALA A 665 33.61 19.19 9.76
C ALA A 665 34.39 17.90 10.06
N VAL A 666 33.67 16.77 10.15
CA VAL A 666 34.25 15.45 10.39
C VAL A 666 34.15 14.66 9.09
N GLY A 667 35.27 14.51 8.39
CA GLY A 667 35.27 14.12 6.97
C GLY A 667 34.72 15.23 6.06
N GLY A 668 34.40 14.89 4.80
CA GLY A 668 33.84 15.79 3.79
C GLY A 668 34.43 17.21 3.76
N HIS A 669 33.64 18.28 3.68
CA HIS A 669 34.17 19.66 3.55
C HIS A 669 33.44 20.60 4.50
N ASN A 670 34.12 21.67 4.94
CA ASN A 670 33.44 22.78 5.61
C ASN A 670 32.44 23.45 4.64
N ILE A 671 32.88 23.72 3.40
CA ILE A 671 32.01 24.25 2.35
C ILE A 671 32.23 23.45 1.07
N LYS A 672 31.16 22.88 0.50
CA LYS A 672 31.13 22.36 -0.87
C LYS A 672 30.12 23.16 -1.69
N SER A 673 30.51 23.64 -2.86
CA SER A 673 29.62 24.33 -3.80
C SER A 673 29.79 23.85 -5.23
N ARG A 674 28.68 23.77 -5.96
CA ARG A 674 28.61 23.64 -7.43
C ARG A 674 27.81 24.79 -8.06
N ALA A 675 27.60 25.87 -7.33
CA ALA A 675 26.83 27.01 -7.81
C ALA A 675 27.59 27.73 -8.95
N HIS A 676 26.84 28.41 -9.81
CA HIS A 676 27.40 29.05 -11.01
C HIS A 676 28.23 30.30 -10.66
N GLU A 677 27.76 31.06 -9.67
CA GLU A 677 28.49 32.15 -9.04
C GLU A 677 28.67 31.88 -7.54
N ASN A 678 29.86 32.17 -7.00
CA ASN A 678 30.19 31.93 -5.60
C ASN A 678 30.86 33.16 -4.98
N TYR A 679 30.34 33.61 -3.84
CA TYR A 679 30.86 34.73 -3.06
C TYR A 679 31.11 34.26 -1.63
N ILE A 680 32.35 33.94 -1.31
CA ILE A 680 32.76 33.51 0.03
C ILE A 680 33.51 34.67 0.67
N LEU A 681 32.84 35.43 1.52
CA LEU A 681 33.29 36.76 1.93
C LEU A 681 33.36 36.94 3.45
N TYR A 682 34.51 37.31 3.99
CA TYR A 682 34.62 37.76 5.39
C TYR A 682 34.11 36.74 6.43
N ASN A 683 34.39 35.46 6.22
CA ASN A 683 34.00 34.37 7.12
C ASN A 683 35.17 33.88 7.97
N ARG A 684 34.85 33.12 9.02
CA ARG A 684 35.81 32.23 9.70
C ARG A 684 35.50 30.78 9.35
N ILE A 685 36.46 30.09 8.74
CA ILE A 685 36.32 28.73 8.20
C ILE A 685 37.45 27.88 8.76
N MET A 686 37.18 26.90 9.62
CA MET A 686 38.29 26.20 10.28
C MET A 686 38.00 24.77 10.70
N ASP A 687 39.01 23.93 10.79
CA ASP A 687 38.85 22.62 11.42
C ASP A 687 38.86 22.73 12.95
N GLY A 688 39.50 23.76 13.50
CA GLY A 688 39.78 23.84 14.92
C GLY A 688 40.86 22.84 15.33
N ALA A 689 40.80 22.39 16.57
CA ALA A 689 41.81 21.49 17.15
C ALA A 689 41.64 20.04 16.68
N ASP A 690 40.41 19.60 16.43
CA ASP A 690 40.04 18.19 16.25
C ASP A 690 39.21 17.91 14.99
N GLY A 691 38.71 18.93 14.28
CA GLY A 691 38.06 18.76 12.99
C GLY A 691 38.95 18.05 11.96
N SER A 692 38.32 17.26 11.09
CA SER A 692 39.00 16.37 10.14
C SER A 692 38.54 16.58 8.70
N SER A 693 38.18 17.82 8.33
CA SER A 693 37.67 18.10 6.98
C SER A 693 38.67 17.67 5.89
N SER A 694 38.14 17.33 4.71
CA SER A 694 38.93 17.16 3.49
C SER A 694 39.42 18.51 2.97
N ARG A 695 38.50 19.44 2.66
CA ARG A 695 38.85 20.80 2.23
C ARG A 695 38.07 21.82 3.04
N ALA A 696 38.69 22.98 3.26
CA ALA A 696 37.99 24.11 3.85
C ALA A 696 36.92 24.64 2.88
N ILE A 697 37.28 24.80 1.61
CA ILE A 697 36.38 25.23 0.54
C ILE A 697 36.61 24.36 -0.69
N ASP A 698 35.55 23.75 -1.20
CA ASP A 698 35.54 22.98 -2.43
C ASP A 698 34.50 23.54 -3.40
N ILE A 699 34.95 24.29 -4.39
CA ILE A 699 34.12 24.79 -5.50
C ILE A 699 34.25 23.78 -6.64
N SER A 700 33.54 22.64 -6.49
CA SER A 700 33.86 21.40 -7.19
C SER A 700 33.81 21.55 -8.71
N GLU A 701 32.77 22.22 -9.24
CA GLU A 701 32.57 22.39 -10.68
C GLU A 701 33.11 23.73 -11.21
N GLY A 702 33.71 24.58 -10.38
CA GLY A 702 34.16 25.93 -10.77
C GLY A 702 33.03 26.94 -10.87
N GLY A 703 33.06 27.83 -11.86
CA GLY A 703 32.14 28.98 -11.99
C GLY A 703 32.76 30.29 -11.51
N LEU A 704 32.09 31.43 -11.74
CA LEU A 704 32.61 32.74 -11.32
C LEU A 704 32.69 32.82 -9.79
N THR A 705 33.89 32.94 -9.23
CA THR A 705 34.11 32.75 -7.79
C THR A 705 34.95 33.87 -7.18
N TYR A 706 34.48 34.42 -6.06
CA TYR A 706 35.15 35.42 -5.24
C TYR A 706 35.35 34.86 -3.83
N ILE A 707 36.60 34.80 -3.36
CA ILE A 707 36.96 34.36 -2.02
C ILE A 707 37.77 35.50 -1.38
N ILE A 708 37.12 36.33 -0.56
CA ILE A 708 37.68 37.62 -0.13
C ILE A 708 37.59 37.79 1.38
N GLY A 709 38.67 38.22 2.02
CA GLY A 709 38.65 38.66 3.42
C GLY A 709 38.39 37.56 4.46
N ASN A 710 38.51 36.28 4.10
CA ASN A 710 38.21 35.17 5.01
C ASN A 710 39.40 34.81 5.88
N VAL A 711 39.09 34.31 7.08
CA VAL A 711 40.02 33.65 7.97
C VAL A 711 39.83 32.15 7.85
N ILE A 712 40.85 31.43 7.38
CA ILE A 712 40.77 30.02 7.03
C ILE A 712 41.85 29.23 7.75
N GLN A 713 41.48 28.22 8.53
CA GLN A 713 42.44 27.34 9.22
C GLN A 713 42.24 25.88 8.81
N LYS A 714 43.35 25.16 8.67
CA LYS A 714 43.36 23.72 8.45
C LYS A 714 44.01 23.04 9.64
N GLY A 715 43.26 22.11 10.25
CA GLY A 715 43.61 21.48 11.51
C GLY A 715 44.60 20.32 11.34
N PRO A 716 45.21 19.88 12.45
CA PRO A 716 46.20 18.80 12.44
C PRO A 716 45.62 17.45 12.00
N ASN A 717 44.30 17.24 12.12
CA ASN A 717 43.61 15.99 11.78
C ASN A 717 42.93 16.01 10.40
N ALA A 718 43.18 17.05 9.60
CA ALA A 718 42.64 17.19 8.25
C ALA A 718 42.89 15.95 7.37
N GLN A 719 41.84 15.35 6.81
CA GLN A 719 41.97 14.16 5.95
C GLN A 719 42.63 14.46 4.60
N ASN A 720 42.40 15.65 4.06
CA ASN A 720 43.08 16.14 2.87
C ASN A 720 43.78 17.46 3.22
N ARG A 721 44.98 17.60 2.66
CA ARG A 721 45.93 18.68 2.93
C ARG A 721 45.66 19.95 2.10
N GLU A 722 44.55 19.99 1.36
CA GLU A 722 44.18 21.08 0.47
C GLU A 722 43.20 22.04 1.17
N PHE A 723 43.46 23.35 1.14
CA PHE A 723 42.52 24.34 1.64
C PHE A 723 41.40 24.60 0.65
N ILE A 724 41.75 25.07 -0.55
CA ILE A 724 40.81 25.43 -1.61
C ILE A 724 40.98 24.47 -2.80
N GLY A 725 39.88 23.84 -3.19
CA GLY A 725 39.74 23.14 -4.47
C GLY A 725 38.81 23.92 -5.39
N TYR A 726 39.22 24.18 -6.63
CA TYR A 726 38.42 24.89 -7.63
C TYR A 726 38.41 24.14 -8.96
N GLY A 727 37.23 23.78 -9.46
CA GLY A 727 37.05 23.15 -10.78
C GLY A 727 37.68 21.75 -10.90
N LEU A 728 37.65 20.96 -9.83
CA LEU A 728 38.30 19.63 -9.77
C LEU A 728 37.35 18.46 -10.08
N GLU A 729 36.04 18.70 -10.16
CA GLU A 729 35.00 17.70 -10.42
C GLU A 729 34.04 18.19 -11.52
N ILE A 730 34.57 18.53 -12.69
CA ILE A 730 33.76 19.09 -13.79
C ILE A 730 33.00 17.96 -14.50
N TYR A 731 31.67 17.97 -14.36
CA TYR A 731 30.77 17.04 -15.06
C TYR A 731 30.20 17.63 -16.35
N GLU A 732 30.07 18.96 -16.43
CA GLU A 732 29.54 19.69 -17.57
C GLU A 732 30.40 20.93 -17.84
N ALA A 733 30.61 21.26 -19.12
CA ALA A 733 31.39 22.44 -19.49
C ALA A 733 30.68 23.71 -19.04
N ARG A 734 31.40 24.60 -18.33
CA ARG A 734 30.89 25.89 -17.88
C ARG A 734 31.41 27.03 -18.77
N PRO A 735 30.59 28.04 -19.07
CA PRO A 735 31.01 29.17 -19.90
C PRO A 735 32.01 30.09 -19.19
N VAL A 736 32.00 30.10 -17.84
CA VAL A 736 32.89 30.91 -17.02
C VAL A 736 33.61 30.00 -16.03
N MET A 737 34.94 30.07 -16.04
CA MET A 737 35.82 29.32 -15.14
C MET A 737 36.85 30.28 -14.56
N GLU A 738 36.39 31.21 -13.71
CA GLU A 738 37.20 32.29 -13.15
C GLU A 738 37.13 32.37 -11.62
N VAL A 739 38.28 32.47 -10.96
CA VAL A 739 38.38 32.58 -9.50
C VAL A 739 39.28 33.75 -9.07
N TYR A 740 38.79 34.53 -8.11
CA TYR A 740 39.46 35.69 -7.52
C TYR A 740 39.58 35.48 -6.02
N ILE A 741 40.82 35.34 -5.52
CA ILE A 741 41.11 35.04 -4.11
C ILE A 741 41.91 36.20 -3.54
N SER A 742 41.29 37.06 -2.72
CA SER A 742 41.97 38.27 -2.23
C SER A 742 41.89 38.52 -0.73
N GLY A 743 43.02 38.88 -0.13
CA GLY A 743 43.04 39.39 1.24
C GLY A 743 42.53 38.40 2.27
N ASN A 744 42.80 37.10 2.11
CA ASN A 744 42.44 36.08 3.08
C ASN A 744 43.66 35.69 3.94
N THR A 745 43.42 35.30 5.19
CA THR A 745 44.44 34.70 6.07
C THR A 745 44.23 33.21 6.15
N PHE A 746 45.23 32.43 5.72
CA PHE A 746 45.26 30.97 5.79
C PHE A 746 46.24 30.53 6.87
N VAL A 747 45.84 29.64 7.77
CA VAL A 747 46.72 29.07 8.81
C VAL A 747 46.71 27.56 8.69
N ASN A 748 47.86 26.99 8.33
CA ASN A 748 48.05 25.55 8.22
C ASN A 748 48.73 25.00 9.48
N ASP A 749 47.95 24.29 10.29
CA ASP A 749 48.47 23.55 11.45
C ASP A 749 48.73 22.07 11.12
N HIS A 750 48.46 21.66 9.87
CA HIS A 750 48.83 20.34 9.36
C HIS A 750 50.31 20.32 8.90
N SER A 751 50.99 19.19 9.07
CA SER A 751 52.43 19.03 8.78
C SER A 751 52.84 19.24 7.32
N VAL A 752 51.88 19.14 6.40
CA VAL A 752 52.02 19.41 4.96
C VAL A 752 50.76 20.10 4.46
N GLY A 753 50.84 20.88 3.39
CA GLY A 753 49.68 21.63 2.91
C GLY A 753 49.74 21.97 1.43
N ARG A 754 48.56 22.32 0.88
CA ARG A 754 48.40 23.02 -0.38
C ARG A 754 47.31 24.07 -0.21
N PHE A 755 47.65 25.33 -0.40
CA PHE A 755 46.69 26.43 -0.21
C PHE A 755 45.67 26.44 -1.34
N PHE A 756 46.13 26.40 -2.59
CA PHE A 756 45.26 26.48 -3.76
C PHE A 756 45.50 25.31 -4.72
N ARG A 757 44.43 24.57 -5.02
CA ARG A 757 44.40 23.61 -6.13
C ARG A 757 43.34 24.03 -7.13
N VAL A 758 43.82 24.45 -8.30
CA VAL A 758 43.01 25.02 -9.39
C VAL A 758 43.02 24.06 -10.56
N GLY A 759 41.85 23.74 -11.12
CA GLY A 759 41.71 22.84 -12.26
C GLY A 759 42.27 23.44 -13.55
N ASP A 760 42.79 22.59 -14.44
CA ASP A 760 43.51 23.01 -15.67
C ASP A 760 42.64 23.76 -16.68
N THR A 761 41.31 23.64 -16.59
CA THR A 761 40.34 24.33 -17.45
C THR A 761 40.00 25.76 -16.98
N THR A 762 40.61 26.22 -15.89
CA THR A 762 40.41 27.57 -15.35
C THR A 762 41.01 28.61 -16.27
N THR A 763 40.20 29.59 -16.70
CA THR A 763 40.63 30.65 -17.62
C THR A 763 41.29 31.80 -16.90
N ILE A 764 40.79 32.16 -15.70
CA ILE A 764 41.38 33.20 -14.84
C ILE A 764 41.44 32.69 -13.40
N ALA A 765 42.63 32.76 -12.80
CA ALA A 765 42.80 32.61 -11.37
C ALA A 765 43.72 33.74 -10.88
N LYS A 766 43.17 34.71 -10.15
CA LYS A 766 43.94 35.81 -9.54
C LYS A 766 43.94 35.66 -8.04
N ILE A 767 45.13 35.56 -7.47
CA ILE A 767 45.32 35.28 -6.05
C ILE A 767 46.21 36.39 -5.49
N THR A 768 45.61 37.33 -4.75
CA THR A 768 46.25 38.61 -4.40
C THR A 768 46.16 38.94 -2.92
N ASN A 769 47.24 39.41 -2.29
CA ASN A 769 47.26 39.85 -0.89
C ASN A 769 46.83 38.81 0.15
N ASN A 770 47.04 37.51 -0.08
CA ASN A 770 46.72 36.48 0.93
C ASN A 770 47.91 36.24 1.86
N LEU A 771 47.64 36.12 3.17
CA LEU A 771 48.61 35.74 4.19
C LEU A 771 48.53 34.22 4.39
N LEU A 772 49.62 33.51 4.10
CA LEU A 772 49.70 32.05 4.06
C LEU A 772 50.65 31.57 5.17
N VAL A 773 50.10 31.11 6.27
CA VAL A 773 50.87 30.75 7.46
C VAL A 773 51.09 29.25 7.54
N GLY A 774 52.35 28.84 7.70
CA GLY A 774 52.74 27.45 7.83
C GLY A 774 53.14 26.75 6.52
N PRO A 775 53.48 25.44 6.61
CA PRO A 775 54.08 24.71 5.49
C PRO A 775 53.08 24.42 4.38
N GLY A 776 53.50 24.48 3.12
CA GLY A 776 52.68 24.01 2.01
C GLY A 776 53.03 24.61 0.65
N THR A 777 52.54 23.96 -0.40
CA THR A 777 52.59 24.51 -1.76
C THR A 777 51.52 25.61 -1.89
N VAL A 778 51.91 26.81 -2.32
CA VAL A 778 50.96 27.92 -2.52
C VAL A 778 49.92 27.54 -3.58
N LEU A 779 50.34 27.26 -4.81
CA LEU A 779 49.44 27.00 -5.93
C LEU A 779 49.85 25.74 -6.70
N GLN A 780 48.86 24.90 -7.01
CA GLN A 780 48.93 23.88 -8.05
C GLN A 780 47.82 24.13 -9.08
N GLY A 781 48.20 24.20 -10.35
CA GLY A 781 47.30 24.54 -11.46
C GLY A 781 47.57 25.94 -12.01
N PRO A 782 46.75 26.42 -12.95
CA PRO A 782 46.88 27.76 -13.51
C PRO A 782 46.55 28.84 -12.47
N GLY A 783 47.24 29.99 -12.54
CA GLY A 783 46.92 31.17 -11.76
C GLY A 783 48.06 32.16 -11.61
N GLU A 784 47.71 33.40 -11.29
CA GLU A 784 48.60 34.52 -11.04
C GLU A 784 48.65 34.81 -9.53
N LEU A 785 49.86 34.86 -8.98
CA LEU A 785 50.13 35.18 -7.58
C LEU A 785 50.69 36.61 -7.49
N THR A 786 50.01 37.48 -6.74
CA THR A 786 50.43 38.89 -6.55
C THR A 786 50.43 39.23 -5.05
N ASN A 787 51.55 39.70 -4.51
CA ASN A 787 51.64 40.18 -3.10
C ASN A 787 51.07 39.23 -2.03
N ASN A 788 51.09 37.91 -2.26
CA ASN A 788 50.81 36.94 -1.20
C ASN A 788 52.07 36.76 -0.34
N ILE A 789 51.91 36.68 0.98
CA ILE A 789 53.01 36.45 1.91
C ILE A 789 52.88 35.05 2.48
N GLN A 790 53.90 34.21 2.30
CA GLN A 790 54.01 32.93 3.00
C GLN A 790 55.04 33.04 4.13
N THR A 791 54.68 32.68 5.35
CA THR A 791 55.55 32.79 6.54
C THR A 791 55.20 31.75 7.61
N ASP A 792 56.15 31.43 8.48
CA ASP A 792 55.88 30.67 9.71
C ASP A 792 55.65 31.59 10.92
N ASP A 793 56.09 32.85 10.84
CA ASP A 793 55.97 33.87 11.90
C ASP A 793 55.23 35.11 11.36
N PRO A 794 53.89 35.10 11.40
CA PRO A 794 53.07 36.20 10.88
C PRO A 794 52.89 37.36 11.86
N GLY A 795 53.31 37.22 13.12
CA GLY A 795 53.02 38.19 14.19
C GLY A 795 51.52 38.31 14.49
N PHE A 796 50.86 37.20 14.85
CA PHE A 796 49.47 37.22 15.31
C PHE A 796 49.34 37.56 16.80
N ILE A 797 48.21 38.14 17.21
CA ILE A 797 47.91 38.44 18.61
C ILE A 797 47.93 37.17 19.47
N ASP A 798 47.20 36.12 19.05
CA ASP A 798 47.13 34.86 19.79
C ASP A 798 46.77 33.70 18.85
N ARG A 799 47.80 33.07 18.26
CA ARG A 799 47.61 31.95 17.32
C ARG A 799 46.94 30.74 17.97
N ASP A 800 47.28 30.43 19.22
CA ASP A 800 46.84 29.22 19.91
C ASP A 800 45.33 29.26 20.21
N ASN A 801 44.78 30.47 20.41
CA ASN A 801 43.34 30.69 20.55
C ASN A 801 42.68 31.18 19.25
N PHE A 802 43.35 30.97 18.11
CA PHE A 802 42.85 31.28 16.76
C PHE A 802 42.58 32.78 16.49
N ASP A 803 43.18 33.69 17.26
CA ASP A 803 43.14 35.14 17.05
C ASP A 803 44.26 35.58 16.11
N TYR A 804 43.92 35.67 14.82
CA TYR A 804 44.86 35.99 13.75
C TYR A 804 44.87 37.46 13.37
N ARG A 805 44.40 38.35 14.25
CA ARG A 805 44.66 39.78 14.12
C ARG A 805 46.16 40.03 14.25
N LEU A 806 46.64 41.09 13.61
CA LEU A 806 48.07 41.38 13.49
C LEU A 806 48.59 42.14 14.72
N LEU A 807 49.80 41.79 15.17
CA LEU A 807 50.61 42.61 16.06
C LEU A 807 51.34 43.69 15.24
N SER A 808 51.80 44.74 15.93
CA SER A 808 52.57 45.84 15.32
C SER A 808 53.87 45.39 14.64
N SER A 809 54.36 44.19 14.95
CA SER A 809 55.56 43.58 14.37
C SER A 809 55.28 42.74 13.13
N SER A 810 54.02 42.62 12.69
CA SER A 810 53.64 41.76 11.58
C SER A 810 54.23 42.25 10.26
N ILE A 811 54.79 41.32 9.48
CA ILE A 811 55.28 41.57 8.11
C ILE A 811 54.16 41.81 7.10
N ALA A 812 52.90 41.59 7.50
CA ALA A 812 51.74 41.75 6.63
C ALA A 812 51.27 43.20 6.52
N ILE A 813 51.70 44.06 7.45
CA ILE A 813 51.32 45.48 7.51
C ILE A 813 51.86 46.22 6.29
N ASP A 814 51.02 47.02 5.63
CA ASP A 814 51.31 47.83 4.43
C ASP A 814 51.87 47.03 3.23
N GLY A 815 51.80 45.69 3.26
CA GLY A 815 52.46 44.80 2.28
C GLY A 815 51.63 44.49 1.03
N GLY A 816 50.36 44.85 1.03
CA GLY A 816 49.43 44.56 -0.05
C GLY A 816 49.41 45.63 -1.15
N VAL A 817 48.73 45.30 -2.25
CA VAL A 817 48.49 46.19 -3.41
C VAL A 817 47.00 46.28 -3.70
N ASP A 818 46.57 47.24 -4.51
CA ASP A 818 45.18 47.26 -4.99
C ASP A 818 44.88 45.97 -5.79
N PRO A 819 43.96 45.09 -5.31
CA PRO A 819 43.63 43.86 -6.03
C PRO A 819 42.77 44.12 -7.28
N GLY A 820 42.27 45.34 -7.47
CA GLY A 820 41.46 45.76 -8.60
C GLY A 820 40.02 45.25 -8.54
N SER A 821 39.40 45.10 -9.71
CA SER A 821 38.01 44.65 -9.85
C SER A 821 37.86 43.57 -10.93
N ALA A 822 36.85 42.72 -10.80
CA ALA A 822 36.44 41.78 -11.84
C ALA A 822 34.92 41.79 -12.03
N TYR A 823 34.45 41.96 -13.27
CA TYR A 823 33.03 42.19 -13.58
C TYR A 823 32.40 43.30 -12.73
N GLU A 824 33.10 44.44 -12.61
CA GLU A 824 32.70 45.59 -11.78
C GLU A 824 32.64 45.31 -10.26
N TYR A 825 32.95 44.09 -9.81
CA TYR A 825 33.06 43.73 -8.41
C TYR A 825 34.45 44.07 -7.87
N ASP A 826 34.52 44.93 -6.84
CA ASP A 826 35.75 45.31 -6.15
C ASP A 826 36.33 44.13 -5.34
N LEU A 827 37.58 43.77 -5.61
CA LEU A 827 38.27 42.65 -4.97
C LEU A 827 38.89 43.03 -3.61
N THR A 828 38.86 44.32 -3.25
CA THR A 828 39.40 44.83 -1.99
C THR A 828 38.53 44.40 -0.81
N PRO A 829 39.07 43.67 0.19
CA PRO A 829 38.33 43.35 1.40
C PRO A 829 37.81 44.60 2.11
N LYS A 830 36.49 44.67 2.34
CA LYS A 830 35.82 45.84 2.98
C LYS A 830 35.48 45.63 4.45
N PHE A 831 35.55 44.40 4.94
CA PHE A 831 35.18 44.05 6.31
C PHE A 831 36.21 43.12 6.94
N HIS A 832 36.34 43.18 8.26
CA HIS A 832 36.91 42.11 9.07
C HIS A 832 35.80 41.18 9.53
N TYR A 833 36.11 39.90 9.66
CA TYR A 833 35.26 38.99 10.42
C TYR A 833 35.36 39.29 11.93
N VAL A 834 34.23 39.24 12.63
CA VAL A 834 34.15 39.36 14.09
C VAL A 834 33.52 38.08 14.66
N HIS A 835 34.21 37.43 15.60
CA HIS A 835 33.73 36.20 16.23
C HIS A 835 32.59 36.50 17.23
N PRO A 836 31.51 35.70 17.32
CA PRO A 836 31.30 34.38 16.72
C PRO A 836 30.71 34.32 15.31
N ALA A 837 29.96 35.32 14.83
CA ALA A 837 29.49 35.37 13.44
C ALA A 837 29.07 36.81 13.14
N GLY A 838 30.01 37.63 12.70
CA GLY A 838 29.84 39.07 12.62
C GLY A 838 30.88 39.73 11.73
N LYS A 839 30.77 41.05 11.63
CA LYS A 839 31.68 41.87 10.85
C LYS A 839 31.88 43.25 11.43
N GLU A 840 33.00 43.86 11.07
CA GLU A 840 33.25 45.30 11.26
C GLU A 840 33.92 45.87 10.01
N ALA A 841 33.82 47.19 9.80
CA ALA A 841 34.43 47.84 8.65
C ALA A 841 35.96 47.71 8.68
N ARG A 842 36.55 47.34 7.55
CA ARG A 842 38.00 47.34 7.36
C ARG A 842 38.45 48.71 6.89
N ASN A 843 38.98 49.50 7.83
CA ASN A 843 39.54 50.82 7.52
C ASN A 843 41.00 50.66 7.11
N ILE A 844 41.29 50.89 5.83
CA ILE A 844 42.66 50.80 5.30
C ILE A 844 43.49 52.00 5.80
N ILE A 845 44.67 51.73 6.35
CA ILE A 845 45.61 52.76 6.83
C ILE A 845 46.91 52.58 6.09
N GLY A 846 47.22 53.49 5.16
CA GLY A 846 48.40 53.34 4.31
C GLY A 846 48.10 52.47 3.10
N ASN A 847 48.98 51.51 2.80
CA ASN A 847 48.70 50.46 1.84
C ASN A 847 47.87 49.38 2.52
N ILE A 848 47.04 48.67 1.76
CA ILE A 848 46.26 47.56 2.33
C ILE A 848 47.16 46.48 2.91
N ASP A 849 46.82 45.97 4.10
CA ASP A 849 47.54 44.86 4.71
C ASP A 849 47.29 43.53 3.97
N VAL A 850 48.29 42.66 3.97
CA VAL A 850 48.15 41.29 3.46
C VAL A 850 47.35 40.44 4.45
N GLY A 851 46.35 39.72 3.95
CA GLY A 851 45.47 38.88 4.78
C GLY A 851 44.13 39.53 5.12
N ALA A 852 43.39 38.88 6.03
CA ALA A 852 42.00 39.19 6.34
C ALA A 852 41.80 40.43 7.22
N TYR A 853 42.80 40.80 8.01
CA TYR A 853 42.73 41.91 8.96
C TYR A 853 43.69 43.03 8.58
N GLU A 854 43.22 44.26 8.72
CA GLU A 854 44.05 45.46 8.79
C GLU A 854 44.52 45.68 10.23
N TYR A 855 45.78 46.05 10.41
CA TYR A 855 46.35 46.47 11.67
C TYR A 855 45.88 47.88 12.04
N LEU A 856 45.36 48.04 13.26
CA LEU A 856 44.99 49.33 13.83
C LEU A 856 45.89 49.64 15.02
N SER A 857 46.68 50.72 14.95
CA SER A 857 47.55 51.13 16.06
C SER A 857 46.77 51.42 17.36
N GLU A 858 47.36 51.05 18.51
CA GLU A 858 46.81 51.30 19.85
C GLU A 858 46.59 52.80 20.09
N GLY A 859 45.36 53.24 19.84
CA GLY A 859 44.95 54.66 19.90
C GLY A 859 43.62 54.91 19.20
N ASN A 860 43.25 54.04 18.25
CA ASN A 860 41.94 54.01 17.58
C ASN A 860 41.10 52.77 17.95
N VAL A 861 41.40 52.12 19.08
CA VAL A 861 40.62 50.98 19.56
C VAL A 861 39.27 51.50 20.03
N LEU A 862 38.26 51.43 19.16
CA LEU A 862 36.90 51.26 19.65
C LEU A 862 36.95 49.97 20.45
N LEU A 863 36.81 50.10 21.78
CA LEU A 863 36.65 48.96 22.67
C LEU A 863 35.65 47.99 22.02
N PRO A 864 35.88 46.66 22.12
CA PRO A 864 34.88 45.71 21.66
C PRO A 864 33.54 46.14 22.26
N PRO A 865 32.43 46.14 21.49
CA PRO A 865 31.14 46.42 22.09
C PRO A 865 31.00 45.45 23.26
N VAL A 866 30.98 46.01 24.47
CA VAL A 866 30.41 45.32 25.62
C VAL A 866 29.09 44.81 25.09
N ASN A 867 28.86 43.49 25.14
CA ASN A 867 27.57 42.89 24.87
C ASN A 867 26.59 43.47 25.90
N LEU A 868 26.11 44.68 25.63
CA LEU A 868 24.84 45.18 26.09
C LEU A 868 23.84 44.30 25.37
N TYR A 869 23.52 43.18 26.02
CA TYR A 869 22.18 42.66 25.94
C TYR A 869 21.26 43.85 26.14
N ILE A 870 20.60 44.29 25.08
CA ILE A 870 19.48 45.23 25.18
C ILE A 870 18.46 44.51 26.07
N LYS A 871 18.52 44.86 27.34
CA LYS A 871 17.44 44.70 28.31
C LYS A 871 16.75 46.05 28.29
N GLU A 872 15.95 46.28 27.25
CA GLU A 872 15.01 47.40 27.21
C GLU A 872 13.61 46.86 27.45
N ASN A 873 12.87 47.61 28.27
CA ASN A 873 11.74 47.23 29.11
C ASN A 873 10.55 46.58 28.41
#